data_AF-A0A1B6Z830-F1
#
_entry.id   AF-A0A1B6Z830-F1
#
_cell.length_a   1.000
_cell.length_b   1.000
_cell.length_c   1.000
_cell.angle_alpha   90.00
_cell.angle_beta   90.00
_cell.angle_gamma   90.00
#
_symmetry.space_group_name_H-M   'P 1'
#
loop_
_entity.id
_entity.type
_entity.pdbx_description
1 polymer ?
#
loop_
_entity_poly.entity_id
_entity_poly.type
_entity_poly.pdbx_seq_one_letter_code
_entity_poly.pdbx_strand_id
1 'polypeptide(L)'
;MDEETHHGPNKSRIRLRIFSYIILFLVLLALFVVWISRASLADDVIQSQLEAYDVEASYDIEEIGLSKQVIRNLVIGDPEKPDLTADLVEVGNSLTLRGVGINWIEANGVRLFGRLVDGRLSFGDLNKFTDPEDESPLALPDMWLGLSDTKMRIDSDFGAFGITLTGEGNLQDGFKGELAAVSKRVEIADCVSENPSYFGDIAIADKKPRLTGPLRLSAVNCPSMRMMAKDLAVQLALDLGADLASWSGNIGLNGGPIDFGDYSTQKIRSSIDFAGDMNQSGGDIELMVDGLESPYGAADSARMTGPFEWAYGGAGMTGSFAGRPQIDNIRIADRLLQQATGLATAANDTPLGPIATKLSTAVRTAGRQLDLSGDIKFQNSEARTTLAISALDARSRSGAIVSLSNPILLTLTDANVRLLADGNLRLAGGGFPDARLILNDGSLSRGFAGRLEMPSYQAGRAQLRIRSLTFSPTRAGGTKIDGRMILNGPLADGQISGLQIPLTGGLDRNGGLALFEQCIDVQFASLTTSTLSAGPTNVRLCPQAKAIVSSNDSGVRIAANAPSLDLTGAVGVTPLSISSGALSFSLVNGLNAENLSVQLGTVDSMTKLDMAVFSAAFGDMFSGKIIGASGQVASVPLLMEQIEGGWQYVDGALRVDAGLLVRDQEAVERFKPMVSNDVLLNFSNGEVKATGLLREPKSQTAIASIDILHILNNSVGRALIDVESLTFDDGLQPEELTPLVLGIIANVQGELSGRGRIDWDNSEDGVKSSGKFRTNGLNLAAAFGPVTGLAGEIEFSDLLALETVPDQIVKMAEVNPGVAVFNGQIAYQLLPDYKMQIKGGNWPFAGGRLSLEPTTLDLSEEAERRLVFTVEGVDAAQFLTQFDFENMTATGVFDGKLPMVFDQDGGRIVGGYLVAREGGGSLAYVGELTYEDMGTMANFAFNALKSINYRELTIGMDGDIAGEIITQVKFSGLQQGEDASRNFITKQLARLPIQFNVRIQAPFMQLMSSAKSYYEPEILVGQNLPALLRAQEARATEAVKVLKEDE
;
A
#
# COMPACT_ATOMS: atom_id res chain seq x y z
N MET A 1 -137.73 -84.58 -41.19
CA MET A 1 -137.18 -85.73 -41.93
C MET A 1 -135.79 -86.00 -41.36
N ASP A 2 -135.80 -86.67 -40.21
CA ASP A 2 -135.28 -88.02 -39.98
C ASP A 2 -133.80 -88.38 -40.23
N GLU A 3 -133.33 -89.09 -39.19
CA GLU A 3 -132.26 -90.13 -39.08
C GLU A 3 -130.80 -89.65 -39.01
N GLU A 4 -130.10 -89.75 -37.85
CA GLU A 4 -129.50 -90.95 -37.22
C GLU A 4 -128.51 -91.66 -38.18
N THR A 5 -127.27 -92.07 -37.89
CA THR A 5 -126.39 -92.17 -36.70
C THR A 5 -124.97 -92.57 -37.19
N HIS A 6 -123.97 -92.45 -36.31
CA HIS A 6 -122.80 -93.34 -36.11
C HIS A 6 -121.37 -92.76 -36.14
N HIS A 7 -120.71 -92.95 -35.00
CA HIS A 7 -119.30 -92.74 -34.68
C HIS A 7 -118.38 -93.85 -35.24
N GLY A 8 -117.13 -93.46 -35.53
CA GLY A 8 -115.96 -94.36 -35.59
C GLY A 8 -114.65 -93.55 -35.63
N PRO A 9 -113.68 -93.74 -34.70
CA PRO A 9 -112.46 -92.92 -34.63
C PRO A 9 -111.28 -93.58 -35.38
N ASN A 10 -110.59 -92.80 -36.23
CA ASN A 10 -109.49 -93.31 -37.05
C ASN A 10 -108.10 -92.96 -36.48
N LYS A 11 -107.31 -94.02 -36.22
CA LYS A 11 -105.98 -94.04 -35.62
C LYS A 11 -104.89 -93.82 -36.68
N SER A 12 -104.32 -92.62 -36.82
CA SER A 12 -103.03 -92.45 -37.52
C SER A 12 -102.14 -91.27 -37.08
N ARG A 13 -102.52 -90.51 -36.03
CA ARG A 13 -101.69 -89.41 -35.46
C ARG A 13 -100.96 -89.75 -34.15
N ILE A 14 -100.97 -91.02 -33.72
CA ILE A 14 -100.47 -91.45 -32.41
C ILE A 14 -98.99 -91.88 -32.44
N ARG A 15 -98.45 -92.39 -33.56
CA ARG A 15 -97.03 -92.82 -33.61
C ARG A 15 -96.01 -91.68 -33.66
N LEU A 16 -96.34 -90.55 -34.29
CA LEU A 16 -95.48 -89.35 -34.26
C LEU A 16 -95.50 -88.69 -32.86
N ARG A 17 -96.66 -88.73 -32.18
CA ARG A 17 -96.82 -88.23 -30.80
C ARG A 17 -96.07 -89.08 -29.78
N ILE A 18 -96.06 -90.41 -29.90
CA ILE A 18 -95.30 -91.28 -28.99
C ILE A 18 -93.79 -91.10 -29.20
N PHE A 19 -93.31 -90.93 -30.44
CA PHE A 19 -91.90 -90.62 -30.68
C PHE A 19 -91.53 -89.23 -30.13
N SER A 20 -92.41 -88.22 -30.26
CA SER A 20 -92.20 -86.92 -29.62
C SER A 20 -92.32 -86.97 -28.09
N TYR A 21 -93.15 -87.84 -27.50
CA TYR A 21 -93.24 -88.00 -26.04
C TYR A 21 -92.07 -88.80 -25.48
N ILE A 22 -91.51 -89.76 -26.21
CA ILE A 22 -90.29 -90.47 -25.83
C ILE A 22 -89.08 -89.55 -25.98
N ILE A 23 -89.00 -88.75 -27.04
CA ILE A 23 -87.97 -87.70 -27.17
C ILE A 23 -88.16 -86.64 -26.08
N LEU A 24 -89.37 -86.17 -25.82
CA LEU A 24 -89.65 -85.19 -24.76
C LEU A 24 -89.35 -85.77 -23.37
N PHE A 25 -89.64 -87.06 -23.14
CA PHE A 25 -89.30 -87.75 -21.89
C PHE A 25 -87.79 -87.96 -21.77
N LEU A 26 -87.09 -88.33 -22.84
CA LEU A 26 -85.63 -88.43 -22.86
C LEU A 26 -84.96 -87.07 -22.72
N VAL A 27 -85.53 -86.01 -23.29
CA VAL A 27 -85.08 -84.62 -23.13
C VAL A 27 -85.38 -84.12 -21.73
N LEU A 28 -86.54 -84.40 -21.15
CA LEU A 28 -86.88 -84.06 -19.77
C LEU A 28 -86.06 -84.87 -18.77
N LEU A 29 -85.78 -86.14 -19.06
CA LEU A 29 -84.91 -87.00 -18.25
C LEU A 29 -83.45 -86.53 -18.36
N ALA A 30 -82.99 -86.16 -19.55
CA ALA A 30 -81.66 -85.54 -19.75
C ALA A 30 -81.58 -84.18 -19.04
N LEU A 31 -82.60 -83.32 -19.15
CA LEU A 31 -82.67 -82.05 -18.42
C LEU A 31 -82.76 -82.25 -16.90
N PHE A 32 -83.45 -83.31 -16.43
CA PHE A 32 -83.54 -83.66 -15.01
C PHE A 32 -82.24 -84.23 -14.47
N VAL A 33 -81.54 -85.08 -15.24
CA VAL A 33 -80.20 -85.58 -14.91
C VAL A 33 -79.19 -84.43 -14.93
N VAL A 34 -79.21 -83.57 -15.96
CA VAL A 34 -78.38 -82.35 -16.03
C VAL A 34 -78.67 -81.39 -14.87
N TRP A 35 -79.92 -81.31 -14.41
CA TRP A 35 -80.32 -80.46 -13.29
C TRP A 35 -79.94 -81.04 -11.92
N ILE A 36 -79.99 -82.37 -11.71
CA ILE A 36 -79.55 -83.01 -10.46
C ILE A 36 -78.02 -83.10 -10.41
N SER A 37 -77.37 -83.37 -11.55
CA SER A 37 -75.91 -83.36 -11.71
C SER A 37 -75.35 -81.95 -11.95
N ARG A 38 -76.15 -80.89 -11.76
CA ARG A 38 -75.76 -79.51 -12.10
C ARG A 38 -74.51 -79.02 -11.39
N ALA A 39 -74.29 -79.47 -10.14
CA ALA A 39 -73.11 -79.10 -9.36
C ALA A 39 -71.85 -79.79 -9.92
N SER A 40 -71.91 -81.09 -10.22
CA SER A 40 -70.76 -81.82 -10.78
C SER A 40 -70.48 -81.45 -12.24
N LEU A 41 -71.51 -81.17 -13.06
CA LEU A 41 -71.34 -80.74 -14.45
C LEU A 41 -70.78 -79.32 -14.56
N ALA A 42 -71.21 -78.42 -13.66
CA ALA A 42 -70.65 -77.08 -13.63
C ALA A 42 -69.24 -77.07 -13.04
N ASP A 43 -68.94 -77.94 -12.07
CA ASP A 43 -67.57 -78.15 -11.59
C ASP A 43 -66.67 -78.69 -12.71
N ASP A 44 -67.11 -79.72 -13.46
CA ASP A 44 -66.39 -80.22 -14.64
C ASP A 44 -66.20 -79.14 -15.73
N VAL A 45 -67.20 -78.27 -15.95
CA VAL A 45 -67.10 -77.17 -16.92
C VAL A 45 -66.17 -76.06 -16.44
N ILE A 46 -66.26 -75.64 -15.17
CA ILE A 46 -65.38 -74.64 -14.58
C ILE A 46 -63.95 -75.17 -14.56
N GLN A 47 -63.73 -76.41 -14.13
CA GLN A 47 -62.44 -77.07 -14.16
C GLN A 47 -61.90 -77.18 -15.59
N SER A 48 -62.73 -77.54 -16.58
CA SER A 48 -62.30 -77.59 -17.99
C SER A 48 -61.96 -76.20 -18.56
N GLN A 49 -62.63 -75.14 -18.10
CA GLN A 49 -62.30 -73.77 -18.52
C GLN A 49 -61.04 -73.26 -17.84
N LEU A 50 -60.86 -73.52 -16.54
CA LEU A 50 -59.63 -73.21 -15.81
C LEU A 50 -58.44 -73.96 -16.40
N GLU A 51 -58.59 -75.25 -16.74
CA GLU A 51 -57.59 -76.02 -17.47
C GLU A 51 -57.31 -75.45 -18.87
N ALA A 52 -58.33 -74.95 -19.58
CA ALA A 52 -58.16 -74.32 -20.89
C ALA A 52 -57.38 -72.99 -20.83
N TYR A 53 -57.51 -72.24 -19.74
CA TYR A 53 -56.75 -71.03 -19.46
C TYR A 53 -55.45 -71.30 -18.69
N ASP A 54 -55.11 -72.57 -18.41
CA ASP A 54 -53.94 -72.98 -17.61
C ASP A 54 -53.93 -72.39 -16.19
N VAL A 55 -55.10 -72.15 -15.58
CA VAL A 55 -55.22 -71.56 -14.23
C VAL A 55 -55.34 -72.65 -13.17
N GLU A 56 -54.45 -72.65 -12.18
CA GLU A 56 -54.60 -73.51 -11.01
C GLU A 56 -55.60 -72.88 -10.03
N ALA A 57 -56.64 -73.61 -9.61
CA ALA A 57 -57.57 -73.12 -8.59
C ALA A 57 -58.17 -74.26 -7.75
N SER A 58 -58.55 -73.94 -6.51
CA SER A 58 -59.35 -74.81 -5.63
C SER A 58 -60.45 -74.00 -4.96
N TYR A 59 -61.63 -74.58 -4.83
CA TYR A 59 -62.81 -73.89 -4.30
C TYR A 59 -63.87 -74.88 -3.82
N ASP A 60 -64.74 -74.42 -2.92
CA ASP A 60 -65.95 -75.13 -2.52
C ASP A 60 -67.18 -74.45 -3.14
N ILE A 61 -67.95 -75.17 -3.95
CA ILE A 61 -69.19 -74.65 -4.52
C ILE A 61 -70.33 -74.83 -3.50
N GLU A 62 -70.90 -73.73 -3.00
CA GLU A 62 -72.08 -73.76 -2.12
C GLU A 62 -73.39 -73.76 -2.93
N GLU A 63 -73.50 -72.89 -3.93
CA GLU A 63 -74.70 -72.74 -4.77
C GLU A 63 -74.33 -72.40 -6.22
N ILE A 64 -74.95 -73.09 -7.19
CA ILE A 64 -74.89 -72.72 -8.62
C ILE A 64 -76.32 -72.57 -9.15
N GLY A 65 -76.68 -71.34 -9.52
CA GLY A 65 -77.94 -70.98 -10.18
C GLY A 65 -77.72 -70.31 -11.54
N LEU A 66 -78.80 -70.16 -12.33
CA LEU A 66 -78.76 -69.51 -13.64
C LEU A 66 -78.35 -68.02 -13.58
N SER A 67 -78.55 -67.36 -12.44
CA SER A 67 -78.27 -65.93 -12.24
C SER A 67 -77.22 -65.63 -11.19
N LYS A 68 -76.89 -66.59 -10.30
CA LYS A 68 -76.01 -66.39 -9.14
C LYS A 68 -75.18 -67.66 -8.88
N GLN A 69 -73.91 -67.50 -8.54
CA GLN A 69 -73.01 -68.55 -8.08
C GLN A 69 -72.40 -68.13 -6.74
N VAL A 70 -72.29 -69.05 -5.79
CA VAL A 70 -71.68 -68.82 -4.47
C VAL A 70 -70.53 -69.80 -4.28
N ILE A 71 -69.33 -69.25 -4.12
CA ILE A 71 -68.07 -69.96 -4.02
C ILE A 71 -67.45 -69.65 -2.65
N ARG A 72 -67.02 -70.67 -1.91
CA ARG A 72 -66.31 -70.54 -0.64
C ARG A 72 -64.88 -71.02 -0.75
N ASN A 73 -64.02 -70.52 0.14
CA ASN A 73 -62.62 -70.95 0.26
C ASN A 73 -61.89 -70.95 -1.10
N LEU A 74 -62.15 -69.94 -1.93
CA LEU A 74 -61.55 -69.82 -3.25
C LEU A 74 -60.05 -69.59 -3.07
N VAL A 75 -59.24 -70.36 -3.80
CA VAL A 75 -57.80 -70.21 -3.93
C VAL A 75 -57.47 -70.27 -5.42
N ILE A 76 -56.77 -69.27 -5.95
CA ILE A 76 -56.26 -69.21 -7.33
C ILE A 76 -54.73 -69.13 -7.27
N GLY A 77 -54.05 -69.92 -8.09
CA GLY A 77 -52.60 -70.15 -8.10
C GLY A 77 -52.14 -71.28 -7.19
N ASP A 78 -50.83 -71.36 -6.95
CA ASP A 78 -50.18 -72.38 -6.11
C ASP A 78 -50.78 -72.42 -4.69
N PRO A 79 -51.35 -73.54 -4.21
CA PRO A 79 -51.95 -73.64 -2.87
C PRO A 79 -51.00 -73.32 -1.71
N GLU A 80 -49.68 -73.50 -1.88
CA GLU A 80 -48.68 -73.12 -0.86
C GLU A 80 -48.33 -71.63 -0.90
N LYS A 81 -48.57 -70.95 -2.03
CA LYS A 81 -48.35 -69.52 -2.27
C LYS A 81 -49.45 -68.93 -3.17
N PRO A 82 -50.68 -68.78 -2.65
CA PRO A 82 -51.82 -68.44 -3.49
C PRO A 82 -51.72 -67.01 -4.01
N ASP A 83 -52.07 -66.82 -5.28
CA ASP A 83 -52.14 -65.50 -5.92
C ASP A 83 -53.40 -64.75 -5.48
N LEU A 84 -54.52 -65.46 -5.31
CA LEU A 84 -55.75 -64.94 -4.69
C LEU A 84 -56.35 -65.97 -3.76
N THR A 85 -56.80 -65.54 -2.57
CA THR A 85 -57.75 -66.27 -1.75
C THR A 85 -58.98 -65.43 -1.42
N ALA A 86 -60.14 -66.06 -1.25
CA ALA A 86 -61.35 -65.39 -0.79
C ALA A 86 -62.21 -66.35 0.04
N ASP A 87 -62.72 -65.86 1.18
CA ASP A 87 -63.53 -66.68 2.09
C ASP A 87 -64.92 -66.95 1.49
N LEU A 88 -65.48 -65.95 0.78
CA LEU A 88 -66.75 -66.03 0.05
C LEU A 88 -66.67 -65.16 -1.21
N VAL A 89 -67.08 -65.70 -2.34
CA VAL A 89 -67.25 -64.99 -3.61
C VAL A 89 -68.63 -65.31 -4.18
N GLU A 90 -69.44 -64.29 -4.40
CA GLU A 90 -70.69 -64.37 -5.10
C GLU A 90 -70.54 -63.76 -6.50
N VAL A 91 -70.92 -64.51 -7.54
CA VAL A 91 -70.83 -64.08 -8.94
C VAL A 91 -72.21 -64.06 -9.58
N GLY A 92 -72.56 -62.92 -10.16
CA GLY A 92 -73.76 -62.72 -10.96
C GLY A 92 -73.55 -63.07 -12.43
N ASN A 93 -74.42 -63.91 -12.99
CA ASN A 93 -74.38 -64.28 -14.40
C ASN A 93 -75.41 -63.49 -15.22
N SER A 94 -75.00 -63.10 -16.42
CA SER A 94 -75.85 -62.54 -17.47
C SER A 94 -75.90 -63.49 -18.66
N LEU A 95 -77.11 -63.74 -19.17
CA LEU A 95 -77.37 -64.52 -20.37
C LEU A 95 -77.69 -63.55 -21.51
N THR A 96 -76.77 -63.40 -22.46
CA THR A 96 -76.99 -62.60 -23.67
C THR A 96 -77.05 -63.49 -24.91
N LEU A 97 -77.59 -62.97 -26.03
CA LEU A 97 -77.60 -63.67 -27.33
C LEU A 97 -76.18 -63.98 -27.86
N ARG A 98 -75.12 -63.36 -27.28
CA ARG A 98 -73.72 -63.54 -27.64
C ARG A 98 -72.94 -64.45 -26.69
N GLY A 99 -73.52 -64.90 -25.58
CA GLY A 99 -72.87 -65.78 -24.60
C GLY A 99 -73.27 -65.50 -23.15
N VAL A 100 -72.66 -66.25 -22.23
CA VAL A 100 -72.74 -66.06 -20.77
C VAL A 100 -71.63 -65.08 -20.35
N GLY A 101 -71.95 -64.06 -19.55
CA GLY A 101 -70.97 -63.10 -19.03
C GLY A 101 -71.25 -62.71 -17.58
N ILE A 102 -70.27 -62.12 -16.88
CA ILE A 102 -70.39 -61.71 -15.47
C ILE A 102 -70.89 -60.26 -15.41
N ASN A 103 -71.89 -59.97 -14.57
CA ASN A 103 -72.42 -58.61 -14.40
C ASN A 103 -72.17 -58.00 -13.00
N TRP A 104 -71.99 -58.82 -11.97
CA TRP A 104 -71.58 -58.37 -10.65
C TRP A 104 -70.75 -59.42 -9.92
N ILE A 105 -69.85 -58.96 -9.04
CA ILE A 105 -69.07 -59.79 -8.13
C ILE A 105 -69.14 -59.18 -6.73
N GLU A 106 -69.45 -59.98 -5.72
CA GLU A 106 -69.30 -59.62 -4.31
C GLU A 106 -68.31 -60.57 -3.65
N ALA A 107 -67.27 -60.04 -3.01
CA ALA A 107 -66.22 -60.86 -2.40
C ALA A 107 -65.90 -60.40 -0.98
N ASN A 108 -65.74 -61.38 -0.08
CA ASN A 108 -65.41 -61.18 1.33
C ASN A 108 -64.14 -61.94 1.73
N GLY A 109 -63.32 -61.33 2.58
CA GLY A 109 -62.08 -61.94 3.09
C GLY A 109 -61.00 -62.13 2.02
N VAL A 110 -61.01 -61.28 1.00
CA VAL A 110 -60.11 -61.39 -0.16
C VAL A 110 -58.67 -61.11 0.25
N ARG A 111 -57.75 -62.01 -0.06
CA ARG A 111 -56.30 -61.80 0.04
C ARG A 111 -55.69 -61.94 -1.34
N LEU A 112 -55.15 -60.87 -1.88
CA LEU A 112 -54.58 -60.84 -3.22
C LEU A 112 -53.08 -60.57 -3.14
N PHE A 113 -52.30 -61.31 -3.92
CA PHE A 113 -50.89 -61.07 -4.11
C PHE A 113 -50.64 -60.62 -5.55
N GLY A 114 -49.88 -59.53 -5.70
CA GLY A 114 -49.54 -58.97 -7.00
C GLY A 114 -48.07 -58.57 -7.06
N ARG A 115 -47.55 -58.48 -8.29
CA ARG A 115 -46.22 -57.95 -8.59
C ARG A 115 -46.32 -56.84 -9.63
N LEU A 116 -45.61 -55.73 -9.42
CA LEU A 116 -45.45 -54.64 -10.38
C LEU A 116 -44.01 -54.65 -10.90
N VAL A 117 -43.84 -55.05 -12.16
CA VAL A 117 -42.53 -55.17 -12.82
C VAL A 117 -42.58 -54.42 -14.15
N ASP A 118 -41.59 -53.56 -14.43
CA ASP A 118 -41.51 -52.74 -15.65
C ASP A 118 -42.80 -51.93 -15.94
N GLY A 119 -43.45 -51.44 -14.89
CA GLY A 119 -44.69 -50.66 -14.98
C GLY A 119 -45.94 -51.49 -15.30
N ARG A 120 -45.84 -52.82 -15.36
CA ARG A 120 -46.98 -53.73 -15.59
C ARG A 120 -47.38 -54.44 -14.30
N LEU A 121 -48.63 -54.30 -13.90
CA LEU A 121 -49.20 -54.97 -12.74
C LEU A 121 -49.60 -56.41 -13.13
N SER A 122 -49.16 -57.37 -12.35
CA SER A 122 -49.39 -58.80 -12.55
C SER A 122 -49.96 -59.40 -11.28
N PHE A 123 -51.05 -60.15 -11.40
CA PHE A 123 -51.71 -60.86 -10.30
C PHE A 123 -51.54 -62.38 -10.42
N GLY A 124 -50.39 -62.81 -10.97
CA GLY A 124 -50.08 -64.21 -11.17
C GLY A 124 -51.07 -64.87 -12.14
N ASP A 125 -51.68 -65.96 -11.71
CA ASP A 125 -52.63 -66.73 -12.53
C ASP A 125 -53.89 -65.95 -12.94
N LEU A 126 -54.24 -64.87 -12.23
CA LEU A 126 -55.36 -64.00 -12.61
C LEU A 126 -55.15 -63.28 -13.96
N ASN A 127 -53.90 -63.09 -14.40
CA ASN A 127 -53.62 -62.43 -15.69
C ASN A 127 -54.07 -63.29 -16.88
N LYS A 128 -54.24 -64.60 -16.70
CA LYS A 128 -54.68 -65.53 -17.75
C LYS A 128 -56.14 -65.29 -18.17
N PHE A 129 -56.90 -64.55 -17.36
CA PHE A 129 -58.27 -64.11 -17.69
C PHE A 129 -58.32 -62.87 -18.60
N THR A 130 -57.18 -62.26 -18.91
CA THR A 130 -57.07 -61.14 -19.87
C THR A 130 -56.49 -61.59 -21.20
N ASP A 131 -56.93 -61.00 -22.31
CA ASP A 131 -56.44 -61.33 -23.65
C ASP A 131 -55.00 -60.81 -23.83
N PRO A 132 -53.99 -61.67 -24.05
CA PRO A 132 -52.60 -61.26 -24.17
C PRO A 132 -52.29 -60.42 -25.41
N GLU A 133 -53.18 -60.35 -26.41
CA GLU A 133 -53.03 -59.54 -27.63
C GLU A 133 -53.79 -58.20 -27.59
N ASP A 134 -54.50 -57.89 -26.49
CA ASP A 134 -55.30 -56.66 -26.38
C ASP A 134 -54.43 -55.41 -26.11
N GLU A 135 -54.20 -54.63 -27.17
CA GLU A 135 -53.52 -53.31 -27.12
C GLU A 135 -54.48 -52.14 -26.85
N SER A 136 -55.77 -52.40 -26.56
CA SER A 136 -56.72 -51.31 -26.30
C SER A 136 -56.39 -50.56 -25.00
N PRO A 137 -56.72 -49.25 -24.91
CA PRO A 137 -56.48 -48.47 -23.70
C PRO A 137 -57.15 -49.13 -22.49
N LEU A 138 -56.44 -49.19 -21.36
CA LEU A 138 -56.95 -49.74 -20.12
C LEU A 138 -58.31 -49.10 -19.79
N ALA A 139 -59.38 -49.91 -19.81
CA ALA A 139 -60.74 -49.46 -19.54
C ALA A 139 -61.34 -50.26 -18.39
N LEU A 140 -62.13 -49.60 -17.55
CA LEU A 140 -62.79 -50.25 -16.42
C LEU A 140 -63.92 -51.16 -16.93
N PRO A 141 -64.00 -52.43 -16.47
CA PRO A 141 -65.04 -53.35 -16.90
C PRO A 141 -66.43 -52.87 -16.46
N ASP A 142 -67.46 -53.09 -17.28
CA ASP A 142 -68.84 -52.77 -16.92
C ASP A 142 -69.42 -53.86 -16.01
N MET A 143 -69.11 -53.76 -14.72
CA MET A 143 -69.60 -54.68 -13.71
C MET A 143 -69.73 -54.01 -12.35
N TRP A 144 -70.69 -54.48 -11.53
CA TRP A 144 -70.78 -54.11 -10.13
C TRP A 144 -69.79 -54.94 -9.31
N LEU A 145 -69.01 -54.28 -8.45
CA LEU A 145 -68.04 -54.93 -7.59
C LEU A 145 -68.31 -54.53 -6.14
N GLY A 146 -68.45 -55.52 -5.26
CA GLY A 146 -68.53 -55.35 -3.81
C GLY A 146 -67.35 -56.05 -3.14
N LEU A 147 -66.57 -55.32 -2.35
CA LEU A 147 -65.39 -55.81 -1.65
C LEU A 147 -65.50 -55.51 -0.16
N SER A 148 -65.40 -56.55 0.67
CA SER A 148 -65.37 -56.43 2.12
C SER A 148 -64.21 -57.23 2.72
N ASP A 149 -63.49 -56.65 3.68
CA ASP A 149 -62.24 -57.22 4.25
C ASP A 149 -61.23 -57.66 3.16
N THR A 150 -60.96 -56.79 2.19
CA THR A 150 -59.98 -57.07 1.13
C THR A 150 -58.60 -56.56 1.52
N LYS A 151 -57.61 -57.45 1.48
CA LYS A 151 -56.20 -57.17 1.74
C LYS A 151 -55.36 -57.57 0.54
N MET A 152 -54.57 -56.66 0.01
CA MET A 152 -53.68 -56.92 -1.12
C MET A 152 -52.24 -56.69 -0.69
N ARG A 153 -51.32 -57.50 -1.19
CA ARG A 153 -49.89 -57.24 -1.14
C ARG A 153 -49.38 -57.07 -2.56
N ILE A 154 -48.79 -55.92 -2.86
CA ILE A 154 -48.14 -55.65 -4.15
C ILE A 154 -46.64 -55.52 -3.92
N ASP A 155 -45.87 -56.47 -4.44
CA ASP A 155 -44.41 -56.36 -4.49
C ASP A 155 -44.03 -55.60 -5.77
N SER A 156 -43.27 -54.52 -5.65
CA SER A 156 -42.81 -53.74 -6.79
C SER A 156 -41.31 -53.49 -6.72
N ASP A 157 -40.74 -53.02 -7.82
CA ASP A 157 -39.35 -52.53 -7.85
C ASP A 157 -39.12 -51.38 -6.85
N PHE A 158 -40.19 -50.68 -6.44
CA PHE A 158 -40.14 -49.61 -5.46
C PHE A 158 -40.30 -50.08 -4.01
N GLY A 159 -40.68 -51.33 -3.77
CA GLY A 159 -40.96 -51.86 -2.43
C GLY A 159 -42.29 -52.61 -2.34
N ALA A 160 -42.55 -53.19 -1.16
CA ALA A 160 -43.75 -53.97 -0.89
C ALA A 160 -44.84 -53.11 -0.25
N PHE A 161 -46.03 -53.10 -0.85
CA PHE A 161 -47.20 -52.35 -0.39
C PHE A 161 -48.25 -53.31 0.16
N GLY A 162 -48.70 -53.05 1.39
CA GLY A 162 -49.91 -53.66 1.96
C GLY A 162 -51.08 -52.70 1.75
N ILE A 163 -52.10 -53.15 1.05
CA ILE A 163 -53.30 -52.37 0.72
C ILE A 163 -54.50 -53.03 1.37
N THR A 164 -55.39 -52.24 1.95
CA THR A 164 -56.73 -52.65 2.35
C THR A 164 -57.72 -51.83 1.58
N LEU A 165 -58.69 -52.50 0.96
CA LEU A 165 -59.74 -51.88 0.16
C LEU A 165 -61.10 -52.38 0.68
N THR A 166 -62.06 -51.48 0.83
CA THR A 166 -63.45 -51.84 1.10
C THR A 166 -64.32 -50.88 0.34
N GLY A 167 -65.26 -51.38 -0.45
CA GLY A 167 -66.06 -50.52 -1.32
C GLY A 167 -67.03 -51.31 -2.16
N GLU A 168 -68.02 -50.61 -2.70
CA GLU A 168 -69.08 -51.19 -3.52
C GLU A 168 -69.53 -50.23 -4.64
N GLY A 169 -70.04 -50.79 -5.74
CA GLY A 169 -70.67 -50.04 -6.84
C GLY A 169 -70.22 -50.51 -8.23
N ASN A 170 -70.74 -49.88 -9.28
CA ASN A 170 -70.35 -50.20 -10.65
C ASN A 170 -69.01 -49.53 -11.02
N LEU A 171 -68.10 -50.32 -11.60
CA LEU A 171 -66.73 -49.90 -11.94
C LEU A 171 -66.64 -48.92 -13.11
N GLN A 172 -67.73 -48.69 -13.86
CA GLN A 172 -67.84 -47.59 -14.80
C GLN A 172 -68.57 -46.39 -14.22
N ASP A 173 -69.55 -46.57 -13.32
CA ASP A 173 -70.28 -45.44 -12.74
C ASP A 173 -70.91 -45.79 -11.38
N GLY A 174 -70.36 -45.24 -10.29
CA GLY A 174 -70.94 -45.30 -8.96
C GLY A 174 -70.16 -46.12 -7.91
N PHE A 175 -68.98 -46.64 -8.22
CA PHE A 175 -68.10 -47.28 -7.23
C PHE A 175 -67.63 -46.28 -6.17
N LYS A 176 -67.72 -46.66 -4.90
CA LYS A 176 -67.20 -45.90 -3.75
C LYS A 176 -66.54 -46.84 -2.76
N GLY A 177 -65.35 -46.48 -2.29
CA GLY A 177 -64.64 -47.26 -1.29
C GLY A 177 -63.61 -46.45 -0.51
N GLU A 178 -63.15 -47.06 0.57
CA GLU A 178 -62.04 -46.59 1.41
C GLU A 178 -60.81 -47.44 1.09
N LEU A 179 -59.67 -46.78 0.91
CA LEU A 179 -58.39 -47.39 0.60
C LEU A 179 -57.34 -46.95 1.62
N ALA A 180 -56.72 -47.93 2.26
CA ALA A 180 -55.54 -47.76 3.11
C ALA A 180 -54.35 -48.46 2.46
N ALA A 181 -53.24 -47.78 2.24
CA ALA A 181 -52.02 -48.37 1.73
C ALA A 181 -50.86 -48.04 2.67
N VAL A 182 -50.05 -49.04 3.02
CA VAL A 182 -48.87 -48.89 3.87
C VAL A 182 -47.69 -49.63 3.27
N SER A 183 -46.49 -49.09 3.46
CA SER A 183 -45.25 -49.81 3.14
C SER A 183 -44.24 -49.60 4.27
N LYS A 184 -43.28 -50.51 4.42
CA LYS A 184 -42.14 -50.30 5.34
C LYS A 184 -41.11 -49.35 4.75
N ARG A 185 -40.89 -49.45 3.44
CA ARG A 185 -39.87 -48.70 2.71
C ARG A 185 -40.29 -48.64 1.26
N VAL A 186 -40.29 -47.43 0.71
CA VAL A 186 -40.51 -47.15 -0.70
C VAL A 186 -39.27 -46.48 -1.26
N GLU A 187 -38.74 -46.99 -2.36
CA GLU A 187 -37.56 -46.50 -3.04
C GLU A 187 -37.92 -46.18 -4.49
N ILE A 188 -37.96 -44.90 -4.86
CA ILE A 188 -38.26 -44.46 -6.22
C ILE A 188 -37.02 -43.74 -6.74
N ALA A 189 -36.40 -44.29 -7.80
CA ALA A 189 -35.05 -43.90 -8.21
C ALA A 189 -34.07 -44.00 -7.03
N ASP A 190 -33.50 -42.89 -6.57
CA ASP A 190 -32.65 -42.84 -5.36
C ASP A 190 -33.37 -42.28 -4.12
N CYS A 191 -34.64 -41.90 -4.24
CA CYS A 191 -35.44 -41.39 -3.14
C CYS A 191 -36.01 -42.51 -2.28
N VAL A 192 -35.67 -42.52 -1.01
CA VAL A 192 -36.13 -43.49 -0.02
C VAL A 192 -37.11 -42.84 0.94
N SER A 193 -38.30 -43.42 1.10
CA SER A 193 -39.29 -43.07 2.12
C SER A 193 -39.48 -44.21 3.12
N GLU A 194 -39.45 -43.91 4.41
CA GLU A 194 -39.70 -44.89 5.47
C GLU A 194 -41.13 -44.79 5.99
N ASN A 195 -41.76 -45.96 6.18
CA ASN A 195 -43.12 -46.11 6.69
C ASN A 195 -44.18 -45.19 6.03
N PRO A 196 -44.22 -45.03 4.69
CA PRO A 196 -45.25 -44.22 4.06
C PRO A 196 -46.62 -44.87 4.28
N SER A 197 -47.63 -44.03 4.53
CA SER A 197 -49.01 -44.47 4.70
C SER A 197 -49.98 -43.54 3.97
N TYR A 198 -50.94 -44.12 3.27
CA TYR A 198 -52.04 -43.44 2.62
C TYR A 198 -53.34 -43.96 3.22
N PHE A 199 -54.26 -43.06 3.55
CA PHE A 199 -55.62 -43.38 3.99
C PHE A 199 -56.58 -42.42 3.32
N GLY A 200 -57.46 -42.91 2.45
CA GLY A 200 -58.37 -42.04 1.72
C GLY A 200 -59.46 -42.78 0.97
N ASP A 201 -60.24 -42.02 0.22
CA ASP A 201 -61.37 -42.50 -0.56
C ASP A 201 -60.94 -42.78 -2.00
N ILE A 202 -61.52 -43.83 -2.58
CA ILE A 202 -61.51 -44.11 -4.01
C ILE A 202 -62.95 -44.10 -4.51
N ALA A 203 -63.21 -43.39 -5.60
CA ALA A 203 -64.51 -43.35 -6.24
C ALA A 203 -64.36 -43.49 -7.75
N ILE A 204 -65.36 -44.06 -8.42
CA ILE A 204 -65.42 -44.05 -9.88
C ILE A 204 -66.79 -43.50 -10.29
N ALA A 205 -66.79 -42.46 -11.12
CA ALA A 205 -68.00 -41.89 -11.70
C ALA A 205 -67.72 -41.55 -13.17
N ASP A 206 -68.66 -41.85 -14.07
CA ASP A 206 -68.50 -41.59 -15.52
C ASP A 206 -67.14 -42.08 -16.08
N LYS A 207 -66.73 -43.29 -15.69
CA LYS A 207 -65.48 -43.99 -16.02
C LYS A 207 -64.21 -43.30 -15.52
N LYS A 208 -64.32 -42.31 -14.65
CA LYS A 208 -63.19 -41.53 -14.11
C LYS A 208 -62.91 -41.92 -12.67
N PRO A 209 -61.80 -42.61 -12.41
CA PRO A 209 -61.33 -42.82 -11.04
C PRO A 209 -60.96 -41.50 -10.38
N ARG A 210 -61.34 -41.38 -9.11
CA ARG A 210 -60.96 -40.31 -8.22
C ARG A 210 -60.34 -40.90 -6.97
N LEU A 211 -59.19 -40.36 -6.58
CA LEU A 211 -58.47 -40.70 -5.37
C LEU A 211 -58.36 -39.46 -4.49
N THR A 212 -58.82 -39.53 -3.24
CA THR A 212 -58.76 -38.37 -2.32
C THR A 212 -58.35 -38.81 -0.92
N GLY A 213 -57.26 -38.26 -0.39
CA GLY A 213 -56.84 -38.56 0.98
C GLY A 213 -55.43 -38.10 1.34
N PRO A 214 -55.10 -38.09 2.63
CA PRO A 214 -53.75 -37.82 3.10
C PRO A 214 -52.78 -38.99 2.85
N LEU A 215 -51.66 -38.69 2.21
CA LEU A 215 -50.43 -39.45 2.21
C LEU A 215 -49.49 -38.87 3.28
N ARG A 216 -49.08 -39.68 4.24
CA ARG A 216 -48.12 -39.31 5.30
C ARG A 216 -46.76 -39.95 5.02
N LEU A 217 -45.72 -39.13 5.04
CA LEU A 217 -44.33 -39.53 4.83
C LEU A 217 -43.51 -39.08 6.05
N SER A 218 -43.13 -40.03 6.90
CA SER A 218 -42.39 -39.74 8.14
C SER A 218 -40.99 -39.20 7.86
N ALA A 219 -40.31 -39.79 6.88
CA ALA A 219 -39.01 -39.35 6.40
C ALA A 219 -38.85 -39.69 4.92
N VAL A 220 -38.27 -38.75 4.17
CA VAL A 220 -37.89 -38.90 2.76
C VAL A 220 -36.43 -38.49 2.63
N ASN A 221 -35.60 -39.32 1.99
CA ASN A 221 -34.19 -39.04 1.74
C ASN A 221 -33.85 -39.36 0.28
N CYS A 222 -33.40 -38.35 -0.46
CA CYS A 222 -32.98 -38.46 -1.87
C CYS A 222 -31.52 -38.02 -2.00
N PRO A 223 -30.55 -38.94 -1.95
CA PRO A 223 -29.13 -38.62 -1.93
C PRO A 223 -28.63 -37.86 -3.18
N SER A 224 -29.10 -38.20 -4.38
CA SER A 224 -28.71 -37.53 -5.64
C SER A 224 -29.12 -36.07 -5.67
N MET A 225 -30.30 -35.77 -5.10
CA MET A 225 -30.81 -34.41 -4.94
C MET A 225 -30.26 -33.72 -3.69
N ARG A 226 -29.47 -34.42 -2.85
CA ARG A 226 -29.07 -33.98 -1.52
C ARG A 226 -30.27 -33.46 -0.70
N MET A 227 -31.39 -34.19 -0.77
CA MET A 227 -32.65 -33.78 -0.14
C MET A 227 -33.01 -34.70 1.02
N MET A 228 -33.37 -34.12 2.17
CA MET A 228 -33.96 -34.83 3.31
C MET A 228 -35.19 -34.07 3.78
N ALA A 229 -36.29 -34.77 4.03
CA ALA A 229 -37.51 -34.19 4.56
C ALA A 229 -38.10 -35.07 5.66
N LYS A 230 -38.76 -34.45 6.63
CA LYS A 230 -39.43 -35.14 7.74
C LYS A 230 -40.89 -34.69 7.89
N ASP A 231 -41.70 -35.59 8.41
CA ASP A 231 -43.09 -35.35 8.81
C ASP A 231 -43.92 -34.61 7.74
N LEU A 232 -43.84 -35.09 6.49
CA LEU A 232 -44.62 -34.54 5.39
C LEU A 232 -46.03 -35.14 5.35
N ALA A 233 -47.03 -34.27 5.32
CA ALA A 233 -48.41 -34.63 5.01
C ALA A 233 -48.78 -34.07 3.63
N VAL A 234 -49.20 -34.95 2.73
CA VAL A 234 -49.63 -34.64 1.37
C VAL A 234 -51.12 -34.93 1.27
N GLN A 235 -51.95 -33.91 1.15
CA GLN A 235 -53.36 -34.06 0.81
C GLN A 235 -53.46 -34.21 -0.72
N LEU A 236 -53.82 -35.41 -1.18
CA LEU A 236 -54.00 -35.71 -2.60
C LEU A 236 -55.49 -35.64 -2.95
N ALA A 237 -55.83 -34.95 -4.04
CA ALA A 237 -57.10 -35.06 -4.73
C ALA A 237 -56.81 -35.21 -6.23
N LEU A 238 -56.90 -36.42 -6.75
CA LEU A 238 -56.55 -36.79 -8.13
C LEU A 238 -57.78 -37.35 -8.84
N ASP A 239 -58.14 -36.77 -9.97
CA ASP A 239 -59.15 -37.27 -10.90
C ASP A 239 -58.43 -37.74 -12.17
N LEU A 240 -58.66 -38.99 -12.58
CA LEU A 240 -58.14 -39.57 -13.83
C LEU A 240 -59.18 -39.48 -14.95
N GLY A 241 -58.71 -39.33 -16.19
CA GLY A 241 -59.55 -39.38 -17.39
C GLY A 241 -60.15 -40.77 -17.64
N ALA A 242 -61.16 -40.84 -18.51
CA ALA A 242 -61.82 -42.11 -18.85
C ALA A 242 -60.88 -43.09 -19.61
N ASP A 243 -59.79 -42.56 -20.19
CA ASP A 243 -58.71 -43.30 -20.85
C ASP A 243 -57.56 -43.66 -19.89
N LEU A 244 -57.64 -43.23 -18.63
CA LEU A 244 -56.60 -43.36 -17.61
C LEU A 244 -55.23 -42.77 -18.01
N ALA A 245 -55.19 -41.94 -19.06
CA ALA A 245 -53.98 -41.34 -19.62
C ALA A 245 -53.90 -39.83 -19.39
N SER A 246 -55.00 -39.23 -18.94
CA SER A 246 -55.09 -37.83 -18.51
C SER A 246 -55.42 -37.72 -17.03
N TRP A 247 -55.03 -36.61 -16.41
CA TRP A 247 -55.22 -36.35 -14.99
C TRP A 247 -55.47 -34.89 -14.69
N SER A 248 -56.17 -34.64 -13.59
CA SER A 248 -56.33 -33.31 -12.99
C SER A 248 -56.49 -33.42 -11.49
N GLY A 249 -56.17 -32.38 -10.74
CA GLY A 249 -56.32 -32.45 -9.31
C GLY A 249 -55.69 -31.29 -8.55
N ASN A 250 -55.67 -31.45 -7.23
CA ASN A 250 -54.97 -30.58 -6.31
C ASN A 250 -54.09 -31.41 -5.37
N ILE A 251 -52.87 -30.93 -5.12
CA ILE A 251 -51.95 -31.48 -4.12
C ILE A 251 -51.68 -30.40 -3.08
N GLY A 252 -52.05 -30.67 -1.83
CA GLY A 252 -51.67 -29.86 -0.68
C GLY A 252 -50.49 -30.49 0.07
N LEU A 253 -49.36 -29.81 0.20
CA LEU A 253 -48.22 -30.27 0.99
C LEU A 253 -48.11 -29.44 2.27
N ASN A 254 -47.90 -30.11 3.41
CA ASN A 254 -47.60 -29.44 4.67
C ASN A 254 -46.68 -30.33 5.53
N GLY A 255 -45.54 -29.80 5.96
CA GLY A 255 -44.60 -30.55 6.79
C GLY A 255 -43.22 -29.91 6.82
N GLY A 256 -42.23 -30.65 7.31
CA GLY A 256 -40.85 -30.18 7.48
C GLY A 256 -40.26 -30.62 8.82
N PRO A 257 -38.96 -30.41 9.04
CA PRO A 257 -38.02 -29.65 8.21
C PRO A 257 -37.66 -30.32 6.88
N ILE A 258 -37.16 -29.52 5.92
CA ILE A 258 -36.60 -29.99 4.65
C ILE A 258 -35.20 -29.40 4.48
N ASP A 259 -34.22 -30.26 4.24
CA ASP A 259 -32.87 -29.92 3.82
C ASP A 259 -32.74 -30.25 2.32
N PHE A 260 -32.25 -29.32 1.50
CA PHE A 260 -32.06 -29.49 0.06
C PHE A 260 -30.75 -28.83 -0.38
N GLY A 261 -29.74 -29.62 -0.73
CA GLY A 261 -28.42 -29.10 -1.09
C GLY A 261 -27.78 -28.38 0.10
N ASP A 262 -27.53 -27.08 -0.03
CA ASP A 262 -27.04 -26.21 1.05
C ASP A 262 -28.16 -25.32 1.65
N TYR A 263 -29.41 -25.59 1.32
CA TYR A 263 -30.60 -24.88 1.82
C TYR A 263 -31.32 -25.74 2.85
N SER A 264 -31.93 -25.11 3.85
CA SER A 264 -32.83 -25.78 4.78
C SER A 264 -34.06 -24.92 5.07
N THR A 265 -35.16 -25.55 5.46
CA THR A 265 -36.38 -24.87 5.90
C THR A 265 -37.00 -25.63 7.06
N GLN A 266 -37.61 -24.90 8.00
CA GLN A 266 -38.29 -25.50 9.14
C GLN A 266 -39.64 -26.08 8.74
N LYS A 267 -40.33 -25.43 7.80
CA LYS A 267 -41.66 -25.84 7.36
C LYS A 267 -41.91 -25.42 5.91
N ILE A 268 -42.54 -26.32 5.16
CA ILE A 268 -43.09 -26.05 3.84
C ILE A 268 -44.62 -26.16 3.88
N ARG A 269 -45.29 -25.26 3.16
CA ARG A 269 -46.70 -25.34 2.81
C ARG A 269 -46.83 -25.10 1.32
N SER A 270 -47.43 -26.02 0.59
CA SER A 270 -47.65 -25.89 -0.85
C SER A 270 -49.09 -26.23 -1.21
N SER A 271 -49.67 -25.53 -2.17
CA SER A 271 -50.88 -25.93 -2.88
C SER A 271 -50.57 -25.94 -4.37
N ILE A 272 -50.83 -27.06 -5.03
CA ILE A 272 -50.56 -27.25 -6.46
C ILE A 272 -51.86 -27.69 -7.11
N ASP A 273 -52.43 -26.84 -7.95
CA ASP A 273 -53.48 -27.23 -8.87
C ASP A 273 -52.81 -27.68 -10.17
N PHE A 274 -53.20 -28.83 -10.70
CA PHE A 274 -52.56 -29.40 -11.89
C PHE A 274 -53.56 -30.10 -12.81
N ALA A 275 -53.28 -30.06 -14.10
CA ALA A 275 -53.97 -30.84 -15.13
C ALA A 275 -52.99 -31.21 -16.25
N GLY A 276 -53.14 -32.40 -16.84
CA GLY A 276 -52.20 -32.90 -17.84
C GLY A 276 -52.53 -34.27 -18.38
N ASP A 277 -51.58 -34.80 -19.15
CA ASP A 277 -51.58 -36.13 -19.76
C ASP A 277 -50.15 -36.70 -19.82
N MET A 278 -49.96 -37.85 -20.47
CA MET A 278 -48.66 -38.50 -20.59
C MET A 278 -47.56 -37.69 -21.30
N ASN A 279 -47.88 -36.57 -21.95
CA ASN A 279 -46.90 -35.71 -22.63
C ASN A 279 -46.58 -34.43 -21.86
N GLN A 280 -47.59 -33.83 -21.22
CA GLN A 280 -47.46 -32.53 -20.56
C GLN A 280 -48.39 -32.35 -19.36
N SER A 281 -47.96 -31.57 -18.36
CA SER A 281 -48.75 -31.15 -17.21
C SER A 281 -48.51 -29.68 -16.92
N GLY A 282 -49.55 -28.96 -16.53
CA GLY A 282 -49.45 -27.57 -16.10
C GLY A 282 -50.48 -27.22 -15.04
N GLY A 283 -50.37 -26.02 -14.50
CA GLY A 283 -51.30 -25.51 -13.50
C GLY A 283 -50.70 -24.38 -12.69
N ASP A 284 -51.14 -24.22 -11.45
CA ASP A 284 -50.74 -23.14 -10.55
C ASP A 284 -50.13 -23.72 -9.28
N ILE A 285 -49.05 -23.09 -8.81
CA ILE A 285 -48.40 -23.44 -7.55
C ILE A 285 -48.38 -22.23 -6.62
N GLU A 286 -48.78 -22.45 -5.37
CA GLU A 286 -48.53 -21.55 -4.25
C GLU A 286 -47.61 -22.27 -3.26
N LEU A 287 -46.40 -21.74 -3.09
CA LEU A 287 -45.39 -22.26 -2.19
C LEU A 287 -45.12 -21.24 -1.08
N MET A 288 -45.17 -21.69 0.17
CA MET A 288 -44.71 -20.95 1.35
C MET A 288 -43.68 -21.78 2.11
N VAL A 289 -42.59 -21.16 2.50
CA VAL A 289 -41.55 -21.75 3.36
C VAL A 289 -41.32 -20.85 4.56
N ASP A 290 -41.20 -21.45 5.74
CA ASP A 290 -40.95 -20.77 7.00
C ASP A 290 -39.55 -21.16 7.53
N GLY A 291 -38.75 -20.18 7.94
CA GLY A 291 -37.40 -20.40 8.46
C GLY A 291 -36.41 -20.93 7.41
N LEU A 292 -36.26 -20.21 6.29
CA LEU A 292 -35.34 -20.55 5.21
C LEU A 292 -33.90 -20.21 5.60
N GLU A 293 -32.99 -21.18 5.53
CA GLU A 293 -31.54 -20.97 5.66
C GLU A 293 -30.82 -21.32 4.36
N SER A 294 -29.74 -20.61 4.07
CA SER A 294 -28.91 -20.79 2.87
C SER A 294 -27.46 -20.35 3.15
N PRO A 295 -26.49 -20.67 2.26
CA PRO A 295 -25.13 -20.17 2.41
C PRO A 295 -25.03 -18.65 2.37
N TYR A 296 -26.03 -17.97 1.79
CA TYR A 296 -26.05 -16.52 1.58
C TYR A 296 -26.73 -15.77 2.73
N GLY A 297 -27.45 -16.48 3.61
CA GLY A 297 -28.22 -15.89 4.69
C GLY A 297 -29.43 -16.72 5.10
N ALA A 298 -30.26 -16.15 5.97
CA ALA A 298 -31.52 -16.73 6.40
C ALA A 298 -32.69 -15.78 6.13
N ALA A 299 -33.91 -16.30 6.05
CA ALA A 299 -35.15 -15.52 5.95
C ALA A 299 -36.22 -16.15 6.83
N ASP A 300 -37.10 -15.31 7.41
CA ASP A 300 -38.14 -15.83 8.30
C ASP A 300 -39.26 -16.52 7.51
N SER A 301 -39.61 -15.98 6.35
CA SER A 301 -40.57 -16.59 5.42
C SER A 301 -40.23 -16.26 3.98
N ALA A 302 -40.58 -17.18 3.08
CA ALA A 302 -40.66 -16.89 1.65
C ALA A 302 -41.96 -17.46 1.07
N ARG A 303 -42.57 -16.70 0.17
CA ARG A 303 -43.75 -17.09 -0.60
C ARG A 303 -43.45 -16.95 -2.09
N MET A 304 -43.97 -17.87 -2.87
CA MET A 304 -43.91 -17.82 -4.32
C MET A 304 -45.20 -18.38 -4.90
N THR A 305 -45.84 -17.63 -5.79
CA THR A 305 -47.08 -18.05 -6.44
C THR A 305 -47.01 -17.81 -7.94
N GLY A 306 -47.52 -18.75 -8.73
CA GLY A 306 -47.82 -18.54 -10.14
C GLY A 306 -47.89 -19.82 -10.98
N PRO A 307 -48.13 -19.68 -12.30
CA PRO A 307 -48.35 -20.82 -13.17
C PRO A 307 -47.06 -21.56 -13.52
N PHE A 308 -47.20 -22.86 -13.76
CA PHE A 308 -46.16 -23.74 -14.29
C PHE A 308 -46.67 -24.60 -15.45
N GLU A 309 -45.75 -25.03 -16.30
CA GLU A 309 -45.99 -25.96 -17.40
C GLU A 309 -44.75 -26.83 -17.58
N TRP A 310 -44.91 -28.15 -17.67
CA TRP A 310 -43.85 -29.13 -17.85
C TRP A 310 -44.23 -30.12 -18.94
N ALA A 311 -43.32 -30.39 -19.87
CA ALA A 311 -43.47 -31.42 -20.90
C ALA A 311 -42.34 -32.46 -20.77
N TYR A 312 -42.71 -33.73 -20.82
CA TYR A 312 -41.83 -34.89 -20.55
C TYR A 312 -41.86 -35.95 -21.66
N GLY A 313 -42.65 -35.78 -22.72
CA GLY A 313 -42.70 -36.71 -23.87
C GLY A 313 -41.55 -36.61 -24.88
N GLY A 314 -40.54 -35.74 -24.66
CA GLY A 314 -39.42 -35.49 -25.58
C GLY A 314 -38.08 -36.09 -25.15
N ALA A 315 -36.98 -35.72 -25.82
CA ALA A 315 -35.61 -36.18 -25.48
C ALA A 315 -35.10 -35.66 -24.12
N GLY A 316 -35.82 -34.72 -23.50
CA GLY A 316 -35.58 -34.19 -22.16
C GLY A 316 -36.80 -33.42 -21.64
N MET A 317 -36.80 -33.12 -20.33
CA MET A 317 -37.88 -32.36 -19.69
C MET A 317 -37.78 -30.88 -20.05
N THR A 318 -38.84 -30.31 -20.63
CA THR A 318 -38.96 -28.86 -20.88
C THR A 318 -40.05 -28.26 -20.01
N GLY A 319 -40.03 -26.95 -19.79
CA GLY A 319 -41.08 -26.31 -19.02
C GLY A 319 -40.88 -24.84 -18.76
N SER A 320 -41.88 -24.20 -18.18
CA SER A 320 -41.82 -22.81 -17.75
C SER A 320 -42.51 -22.61 -16.41
N PHE A 321 -42.04 -21.62 -15.68
CA PHE A 321 -42.62 -21.17 -14.43
C PHE A 321 -42.59 -19.64 -14.40
N ALA A 322 -43.71 -19.01 -14.09
CA ALA A 322 -43.77 -17.57 -13.87
C ALA A 322 -44.32 -17.32 -12.47
N GLY A 323 -43.64 -16.50 -11.66
CA GLY A 323 -44.07 -16.28 -10.29
C GLY A 323 -43.56 -15.00 -9.66
N ARG A 324 -44.16 -14.67 -8.51
CA ARG A 324 -43.81 -13.47 -7.73
C ARG A 324 -43.20 -13.86 -6.39
N PRO A 325 -41.88 -13.99 -6.29
CA PRO A 325 -41.24 -14.25 -5.01
C PRO A 325 -41.44 -13.07 -4.06
N GLN A 326 -41.78 -13.39 -2.82
CA GLN A 326 -41.80 -12.48 -1.67
C GLN A 326 -41.00 -13.16 -0.56
N ILE A 327 -39.98 -12.50 -0.05
CA ILE A 327 -39.11 -13.03 1.00
C ILE A 327 -39.00 -11.97 2.08
N ASP A 328 -39.38 -12.33 3.31
CA ASP A 328 -39.48 -11.41 4.42
C ASP A 328 -38.34 -11.63 5.43
N ASN A 329 -37.86 -10.54 6.04
CA ASN A 329 -36.83 -10.55 7.07
C ASN A 329 -35.54 -11.31 6.69
N ILE A 330 -35.03 -11.08 5.49
CA ILE A 330 -33.73 -11.59 5.06
C ILE A 330 -32.62 -11.03 5.96
N ARG A 331 -31.81 -11.96 6.47
CA ARG A 331 -30.55 -11.77 7.19
C ARG A 331 -29.41 -12.29 6.33
N ILE A 332 -28.66 -11.39 5.71
CA ILE A 332 -27.47 -11.72 4.93
C ILE A 332 -26.41 -12.35 5.86
N ALA A 333 -25.75 -13.41 5.40
CA ALA A 333 -24.74 -14.11 6.17
C ALA A 333 -23.57 -13.18 6.58
N ASP A 334 -23.12 -13.28 7.84
CA ASP A 334 -22.06 -12.41 8.38
C ASP A 334 -20.77 -12.46 7.58
N ARG A 335 -20.42 -13.61 6.99
CA ARG A 335 -19.23 -13.75 6.11
C ARG A 335 -19.26 -12.77 4.93
N LEU A 336 -20.44 -12.50 4.37
CA LEU A 336 -20.60 -11.57 3.24
C LEU A 336 -20.52 -10.12 3.74
N LEU A 337 -21.05 -9.83 4.93
CA LEU A 337 -20.99 -8.51 5.55
C LEU A 337 -19.57 -8.14 6.04
N GLN A 338 -18.77 -9.13 6.43
CA GLN A 338 -17.37 -8.93 6.86
C GLN A 338 -16.48 -8.43 5.72
N GLN A 339 -16.72 -8.83 4.47
CA GLN A 339 -15.97 -8.33 3.31
C GLN A 339 -16.07 -6.79 3.18
N ALA A 340 -17.26 -6.23 3.38
CA ALA A 340 -17.45 -4.78 3.40
C ALA A 340 -16.76 -4.08 4.59
N THR A 341 -16.57 -4.79 5.70
CA THR A 341 -15.85 -4.27 6.87
C THR A 341 -14.34 -4.28 6.62
N GLY A 342 -13.79 -5.34 6.01
CA GLY A 342 -12.38 -5.42 5.64
C GLY A 342 -11.95 -4.30 4.70
N LEU A 343 -12.78 -3.97 3.70
CA LEU A 343 -12.54 -2.84 2.79
C LEU A 343 -12.56 -1.49 3.52
N ALA A 344 -13.44 -1.30 4.50
CA ALA A 344 -13.48 -0.07 5.28
C ALA A 344 -12.24 0.10 6.17
N THR A 345 -11.80 -0.97 6.85
CA THR A 345 -10.59 -0.95 7.67
C THR A 345 -9.35 -0.61 6.84
N ALA A 346 -9.21 -1.20 5.65
CA ALA A 346 -8.09 -0.92 4.74
C ALA A 346 -8.07 0.53 4.22
N ALA A 347 -9.20 1.24 4.28
CA ALA A 347 -9.33 2.62 3.82
C ALA A 347 -9.23 3.66 4.95
N ASN A 348 -9.13 3.26 6.22
CA ASN A 348 -9.25 4.16 7.38
C ASN A 348 -8.30 5.37 7.31
N ASP A 349 -7.03 5.14 6.96
CA ASP A 349 -6.00 6.19 6.90
C ASP A 349 -5.93 6.88 5.54
N THR A 350 -6.96 6.69 4.70
CA THR A 350 -7.05 7.29 3.37
C THR A 350 -8.16 8.34 3.31
N PRO A 351 -8.16 9.23 2.31
CA PRO A 351 -9.28 10.14 2.06
C PRO A 351 -10.64 9.45 1.83
N LEU A 352 -10.65 8.15 1.50
CA LEU A 352 -11.87 7.34 1.35
C LEU A 352 -12.38 6.76 2.66
N GLY A 353 -11.62 6.79 3.76
CA GLY A 353 -11.97 6.15 5.04
C GLY A 353 -13.39 6.44 5.50
N PRO A 354 -13.80 7.71 5.69
CA PRO A 354 -15.16 8.03 6.14
C PRO A 354 -16.25 7.53 5.19
N ILE A 355 -16.00 7.54 3.87
CA ILE A 355 -16.92 7.04 2.85
C ILE A 355 -17.07 5.52 2.97
N ALA A 356 -15.94 4.81 3.10
CA ALA A 356 -15.91 3.37 3.25
C ALA A 356 -16.56 2.90 4.56
N THR A 357 -16.30 3.59 5.68
CA THR A 357 -16.97 3.33 6.97
C THR A 357 -18.48 3.55 6.87
N LYS A 358 -18.92 4.65 6.23
CA LYS A 358 -20.35 4.93 6.04
C LYS A 358 -21.02 3.86 5.19
N LEU A 359 -20.40 3.45 4.08
CA LEU A 359 -20.92 2.39 3.20
C LEU A 359 -20.97 1.04 3.92
N SER A 360 -19.90 0.65 4.62
CA SER A 360 -19.85 -0.59 5.40
C SER A 360 -20.93 -0.65 6.48
N THR A 361 -21.17 0.47 7.16
CA THR A 361 -22.26 0.60 8.14
C THR A 361 -23.63 0.49 7.48
N ALA A 362 -23.83 1.12 6.32
CA ALA A 362 -25.07 1.00 5.54
C ALA A 362 -25.32 -0.45 5.11
N VAL A 363 -24.31 -1.14 4.59
CA VAL A 363 -24.38 -2.57 4.18
C VAL A 363 -24.74 -3.48 5.36
N ARG A 364 -24.05 -3.37 6.50
CA ARG A 364 -24.36 -4.17 7.70
C ARG A 364 -25.75 -3.91 8.23
N THR A 365 -26.15 -2.63 8.30
CA THR A 365 -27.47 -2.27 8.84
C THR A 365 -28.58 -2.76 7.91
N ALA A 366 -28.39 -2.62 6.60
CA ALA A 366 -29.36 -3.06 5.62
C ALA A 366 -29.47 -4.59 5.52
N GLY A 367 -28.34 -5.29 5.58
CA GLY A 367 -28.28 -6.75 5.46
C GLY A 367 -28.82 -7.53 6.67
N ARG A 368 -29.09 -6.87 7.80
CA ARG A 368 -29.68 -7.52 8.99
C ARG A 368 -31.17 -7.79 8.88
N GLN A 369 -31.88 -7.02 8.06
CA GLN A 369 -33.31 -7.18 7.88
C GLN A 369 -33.74 -6.52 6.58
N LEU A 370 -34.05 -7.35 5.60
CA LEU A 370 -34.40 -6.93 4.25
C LEU A 370 -35.60 -7.74 3.75
N ASP A 371 -36.56 -7.06 3.17
CA ASP A 371 -37.71 -7.69 2.51
C ASP A 371 -37.46 -7.59 0.99
N LEU A 372 -37.67 -8.67 0.26
CA LEU A 372 -37.46 -8.79 -1.18
C LEU A 372 -38.76 -9.19 -1.85
N SER A 373 -39.10 -8.51 -2.94
CA SER A 373 -40.21 -8.87 -3.82
C SER A 373 -39.80 -8.72 -5.27
N GLY A 374 -40.39 -9.49 -6.17
CA GLY A 374 -40.11 -9.35 -7.60
C GLY A 374 -41.04 -10.17 -8.49
N ASP A 375 -40.78 -10.11 -9.79
CA ASP A 375 -41.48 -10.87 -10.83
C ASP A 375 -40.46 -11.66 -11.65
N ILE A 376 -40.52 -12.99 -11.57
CA ILE A 376 -39.59 -13.89 -12.26
C ILE A 376 -40.32 -14.78 -13.27
N LYS A 377 -39.64 -15.12 -14.36
CA LYS A 377 -40.06 -16.16 -15.29
C LYS A 377 -38.87 -17.05 -15.63
N PHE A 378 -38.96 -18.31 -15.23
CA PHE A 378 -38.03 -19.36 -15.61
C PHE A 378 -38.58 -20.13 -16.82
N GLN A 379 -37.72 -20.45 -17.78
CA GLN A 379 -38.09 -21.26 -18.94
C GLN A 379 -36.93 -22.17 -19.31
N ASN A 380 -37.19 -23.48 -19.34
CA ASN A 380 -36.28 -24.52 -19.78
C ASN A 380 -36.78 -25.10 -21.10
N SER A 381 -35.94 -25.09 -22.14
CA SER A 381 -36.23 -25.63 -23.47
C SER A 381 -35.10 -26.53 -23.92
N GLU A 382 -35.30 -27.36 -24.95
CA GLU A 382 -34.25 -28.24 -25.49
C GLU A 382 -32.97 -27.48 -25.88
N ALA A 383 -33.07 -26.21 -26.26
CA ALA A 383 -31.94 -25.41 -26.72
C ALA A 383 -31.26 -24.56 -25.63
N ARG A 384 -32.00 -24.15 -24.58
CA ARG A 384 -31.51 -23.21 -23.56
C ARG A 384 -32.42 -23.12 -22.34
N THR A 385 -31.81 -22.71 -21.23
CA THR A 385 -32.50 -22.29 -19.99
C THR A 385 -32.44 -20.79 -19.84
N THR A 386 -33.56 -20.14 -19.51
CA THR A 386 -33.65 -18.69 -19.32
C THR A 386 -34.35 -18.30 -18.02
N LEU A 387 -33.92 -17.18 -17.44
CA LEU A 387 -34.52 -16.55 -16.28
C LEU A 387 -34.75 -15.06 -16.59
N ALA A 388 -36.00 -14.64 -16.73
CA ALA A 388 -36.37 -13.24 -16.84
C ALA A 388 -36.75 -12.69 -15.47
N ILE A 389 -36.24 -11.51 -15.12
CA ILE A 389 -36.58 -10.74 -13.91
C ILE A 389 -37.19 -9.44 -14.39
N SER A 390 -38.52 -9.30 -14.31
CA SER A 390 -39.24 -8.14 -14.85
C SER A 390 -39.31 -6.98 -13.86
N ALA A 391 -39.33 -7.30 -12.57
CA ALA A 391 -39.30 -6.35 -11.46
C ALA A 391 -38.54 -6.97 -10.28
N LEU A 392 -37.87 -6.13 -9.49
CA LEU A 392 -37.21 -6.50 -8.25
C LEU A 392 -37.25 -5.27 -7.34
N ASP A 393 -37.77 -5.43 -6.14
CA ASP A 393 -37.81 -4.43 -5.09
C ASP A 393 -37.30 -5.07 -3.79
N ALA A 394 -36.19 -4.56 -3.27
CA ALA A 394 -35.68 -4.93 -1.96
C ALA A 394 -35.65 -3.72 -1.04
N ARG A 395 -36.18 -3.87 0.17
CA ARG A 395 -36.30 -2.80 1.16
C ARG A 395 -35.75 -3.27 2.49
N SER A 396 -34.90 -2.46 3.11
CA SER A 396 -34.44 -2.72 4.47
C SER A 396 -35.09 -1.77 5.47
N ARG A 397 -35.22 -2.21 6.72
CA ARG A 397 -35.61 -1.35 7.85
C ARG A 397 -34.69 -0.15 8.05
N SER A 398 -33.46 -0.19 7.55
CA SER A 398 -32.58 0.99 7.54
C SER A 398 -33.12 2.13 6.66
N GLY A 399 -34.10 1.85 5.80
CA GLY A 399 -34.57 2.73 4.74
C GLY A 399 -33.81 2.57 3.42
N ALA A 400 -32.92 1.57 3.32
CA ALA A 400 -32.24 1.23 2.07
C ALA A 400 -33.21 0.56 1.10
N ILE A 401 -33.13 0.95 -0.17
CA ILE A 401 -33.98 0.45 -1.24
C ILE A 401 -33.10 0.08 -2.43
N VAL A 402 -33.32 -1.12 -2.97
CA VAL A 402 -32.84 -1.55 -4.28
C VAL A 402 -34.04 -1.79 -5.17
N SER A 403 -34.05 -1.23 -6.37
CA SER A 403 -35.16 -1.41 -7.33
C SER A 403 -34.62 -1.68 -8.72
N LEU A 404 -35.32 -2.54 -9.47
CA LEU A 404 -35.10 -2.81 -10.88
C LEU A 404 -36.25 -2.21 -11.68
N SER A 405 -35.94 -1.31 -12.61
CA SER A 405 -36.94 -0.60 -13.42
C SER A 405 -37.13 -1.16 -14.84
N ASN A 406 -36.15 -1.92 -15.36
CA ASN A 406 -36.22 -2.56 -16.67
C ASN A 406 -35.97 -4.07 -16.55
N PRO A 407 -36.67 -4.91 -17.34
CA PRO A 407 -36.49 -6.36 -17.28
C PRO A 407 -35.10 -6.85 -17.63
N ILE A 408 -34.57 -7.77 -16.83
CA ILE A 408 -33.31 -8.49 -17.07
C ILE A 408 -33.66 -9.86 -17.64
N LEU A 409 -33.05 -10.26 -18.76
CA LEU A 409 -33.16 -11.61 -19.30
C LEU A 409 -31.82 -12.34 -19.21
N LEU A 410 -31.74 -13.35 -18.36
CA LEU A 410 -30.57 -14.21 -18.22
C LEU A 410 -30.77 -15.50 -19.02
N THR A 411 -29.73 -15.96 -19.72
CA THR A 411 -29.62 -17.29 -20.30
C THR A 411 -28.54 -18.06 -19.58
N LEU A 412 -28.92 -19.23 -19.06
CA LEU A 412 -28.08 -20.13 -18.30
C LEU A 412 -27.63 -21.27 -19.23
N THR A 413 -26.33 -21.51 -19.26
CA THR A 413 -25.69 -22.64 -19.96
C THR A 413 -24.68 -23.28 -19.00
N ASP A 414 -24.29 -24.53 -19.25
CA ASP A 414 -23.47 -25.35 -18.33
C ASP A 414 -22.20 -24.68 -17.78
N ALA A 415 -21.64 -23.68 -18.48
CA ALA A 415 -20.45 -22.95 -18.05
C ALA A 415 -20.57 -21.41 -18.09
N ASN A 416 -21.74 -20.83 -18.38
CA ASN A 416 -21.84 -19.39 -18.62
C ASN A 416 -23.25 -18.82 -18.38
N VAL A 417 -23.28 -17.62 -17.80
CA VAL A 417 -24.50 -16.81 -17.67
C VAL A 417 -24.40 -15.64 -18.64
N ARG A 418 -25.36 -15.54 -19.56
CA ARG A 418 -25.48 -14.44 -20.53
C ARG A 418 -26.65 -13.55 -20.16
N LEU A 419 -26.42 -12.24 -20.16
CA LEU A 419 -27.45 -11.22 -20.08
C LEU A 419 -27.86 -10.81 -21.51
N LEU A 420 -29.14 -10.92 -21.83
CA LEU A 420 -29.73 -10.64 -23.15
C LEU A 420 -30.72 -9.45 -23.15
N ALA A 421 -30.81 -8.72 -22.03
CA ALA A 421 -31.60 -7.50 -21.97
C ALA A 421 -30.98 -6.47 -21.01
N ASP A 422 -31.28 -5.20 -21.23
CA ASP A 422 -30.80 -4.10 -20.41
C ASP A 422 -31.48 -4.06 -19.02
N GLY A 423 -30.69 -4.01 -17.95
CA GLY A 423 -31.17 -3.91 -16.57
C GLY A 423 -30.82 -2.56 -15.95
N ASN A 424 -31.80 -1.85 -15.39
CA ASN A 424 -31.55 -0.60 -14.67
C ASN A 424 -31.85 -0.73 -13.18
N LEU A 425 -30.78 -0.85 -12.39
CA LEU A 425 -30.77 -1.02 -10.94
C LEU A 425 -30.52 0.32 -10.26
N ARG A 426 -31.37 0.68 -9.29
CA ARG A 426 -31.18 1.86 -8.44
C ARG A 426 -30.98 1.42 -6.99
N LEU A 427 -29.94 1.95 -6.35
CA LEU A 427 -29.67 1.84 -4.92
C LEU A 427 -29.83 3.23 -4.29
N ALA A 428 -30.57 3.34 -3.19
CA ALA A 428 -30.74 4.60 -2.46
C ALA A 428 -31.19 4.35 -1.01
N GLY A 429 -31.11 5.38 -0.16
CA GLY A 429 -31.63 5.35 1.21
C GLY A 429 -30.78 4.54 2.20
N GLY A 430 -31.15 4.53 3.48
CA GLY A 430 -30.49 3.74 4.52
C GLY A 430 -28.99 3.95 4.70
N GLY A 431 -28.50 5.14 4.33
CA GLY A 431 -27.09 5.50 4.38
C GLY A 431 -26.31 5.21 3.10
N PHE A 432 -26.88 4.54 2.09
CA PHE A 432 -26.26 4.31 0.79
C PHE A 432 -26.22 5.56 -0.10
N PRO A 433 -25.34 5.61 -1.11
CA PRO A 433 -25.42 6.62 -2.17
C PRO A 433 -26.70 6.45 -3.01
N ASP A 434 -27.17 7.54 -3.63
CA ASP A 434 -28.08 7.43 -4.79
C ASP A 434 -27.23 7.00 -5.99
N ALA A 435 -27.24 5.70 -6.27
CA ALA A 435 -26.44 5.07 -7.32
C ALA A 435 -27.36 4.39 -8.33
N ARG A 436 -27.04 4.54 -9.62
CA ARG A 436 -27.75 3.90 -10.73
C ARG A 436 -26.77 3.06 -11.53
N LEU A 437 -27.10 1.79 -11.70
CA LEU A 437 -26.35 0.84 -12.51
C LEU A 437 -27.24 0.43 -13.69
N ILE A 438 -26.82 0.85 -14.89
CA ILE A 438 -27.41 0.46 -16.15
C ILE A 438 -26.53 -0.65 -16.72
N LEU A 439 -27.04 -1.85 -16.83
CA LEU A 439 -26.41 -2.99 -17.48
C LEU A 439 -27.03 -3.15 -18.86
N ASN A 440 -26.19 -3.44 -19.86
CA ASN A 440 -26.62 -3.82 -21.20
C ASN A 440 -26.19 -5.25 -21.49
N ASP A 441 -26.61 -5.81 -22.63
CA ASP A 441 -26.26 -7.17 -23.08
C ASP A 441 -24.78 -7.54 -22.86
N GLY A 442 -24.55 -8.71 -22.28
CA GLY A 442 -23.22 -9.14 -21.83
C GLY A 442 -23.17 -10.60 -21.37
N SER A 443 -22.01 -11.06 -20.92
CA SER A 443 -21.89 -12.36 -20.25
C SER A 443 -20.66 -12.42 -19.38
N LEU A 444 -20.62 -13.32 -18.39
CA LEU A 444 -19.44 -13.52 -17.54
C LEU A 444 -18.18 -13.78 -18.38
N SER A 445 -18.29 -14.60 -19.43
CA SER A 445 -17.15 -14.91 -20.30
C SER A 445 -16.71 -13.79 -21.26
N ARG A 446 -17.64 -12.94 -21.73
CA ARG A 446 -17.38 -11.90 -22.75
C ARG A 446 -17.19 -10.52 -22.14
N GLY A 447 -17.61 -10.34 -20.88
CA GLY A 447 -17.74 -9.06 -20.21
C GLY A 447 -19.16 -8.48 -20.32
N PHE A 448 -19.43 -7.50 -19.46
CA PHE A 448 -20.68 -6.75 -19.45
C PHE A 448 -20.49 -5.36 -20.05
N ALA A 449 -21.53 -4.86 -20.72
CA ALA A 449 -21.63 -3.46 -21.10
C ALA A 449 -22.52 -2.72 -20.09
N GLY A 450 -22.27 -1.43 -19.86
CA GLY A 450 -23.13 -0.66 -18.98
C GLY A 450 -22.55 0.67 -18.49
N ARG A 451 -23.21 1.27 -17.50
CA ARG A 451 -22.75 2.48 -16.80
C ARG A 451 -23.19 2.49 -15.34
N LEU A 452 -22.30 2.91 -14.44
CA LEU A 452 -22.56 3.27 -13.07
C LEU A 452 -22.51 4.80 -12.90
N GLU A 453 -23.55 5.36 -12.31
CA GLU A 453 -23.64 6.79 -11.97
C GLU A 453 -23.86 6.95 -10.47
N MET A 454 -23.03 7.78 -9.83
CA MET A 454 -23.12 8.11 -8.40
C MET A 454 -22.81 9.61 -8.22
N PRO A 455 -23.85 10.47 -8.28
CA PRO A 455 -23.67 11.92 -8.37
C PRO A 455 -22.94 12.55 -7.18
N SER A 456 -23.18 12.04 -5.97
CA SER A 456 -22.47 12.46 -4.75
C SER A 456 -22.74 11.47 -3.63
N TYR A 457 -21.68 11.13 -2.89
CA TYR A 457 -21.77 10.37 -1.66
C TYR A 457 -20.89 11.03 -0.60
N GLN A 458 -21.49 11.49 0.50
CA GLN A 458 -20.79 12.30 1.50
C GLN A 458 -20.82 11.65 2.89
N ALA A 459 -19.68 11.69 3.57
CA ALA A 459 -19.50 11.27 4.96
C ALA A 459 -18.61 12.29 5.69
N GLY A 460 -19.22 13.15 6.52
CA GLY A 460 -18.51 14.27 7.14
C GLY A 460 -17.87 15.19 6.10
N ARG A 461 -16.55 15.38 6.19
CA ARG A 461 -15.73 16.16 5.24
C ARG A 461 -15.35 15.40 3.97
N ALA A 462 -15.60 14.09 3.91
CA ALA A 462 -15.32 13.29 2.73
C ALA A 462 -16.50 13.29 1.76
N GLN A 463 -16.20 13.42 0.46
CA GLN A 463 -17.18 13.39 -0.61
C GLN A 463 -16.60 12.63 -1.80
N LEU A 464 -17.32 11.60 -2.25
CA LEU A 464 -17.00 10.80 -3.41
C LEU A 464 -18.05 11.02 -4.51
N ARG A 465 -17.60 11.30 -5.73
CA ARG A 465 -18.46 11.44 -6.91
C ARG A 465 -17.92 10.62 -8.07
N ILE A 466 -18.80 9.84 -8.68
CA ILE A 466 -18.56 9.13 -9.94
C ILE A 466 -19.63 9.61 -10.92
N ARG A 467 -19.27 10.57 -11.78
CA ARG A 467 -20.25 11.15 -12.73
C ARG A 467 -20.79 10.11 -13.71
N SER A 468 -19.88 9.29 -14.24
CA SER A 468 -20.15 8.18 -15.12
C SER A 468 -18.94 7.26 -15.11
N LEU A 469 -19.18 5.98 -14.84
CA LEU A 469 -18.22 4.89 -15.00
C LEU A 469 -18.83 3.90 -15.98
N THR A 470 -18.24 3.76 -17.16
CA THR A 470 -18.73 2.88 -18.22
C THR A 470 -18.03 1.53 -18.16
N PHE A 471 -18.78 0.49 -18.52
CA PHE A 471 -18.32 -0.88 -18.64
C PHE A 471 -18.50 -1.32 -20.09
N SER A 472 -17.53 -2.05 -20.64
CA SER A 472 -17.63 -2.61 -21.99
C SER A 472 -16.94 -3.97 -22.10
N PRO A 473 -17.52 -4.94 -22.84
CA PRO A 473 -16.89 -6.21 -23.17
C PRO A 473 -15.53 -6.04 -23.86
N THR A 474 -14.59 -6.95 -23.61
CA THR A 474 -13.30 -6.97 -24.32
C THR A 474 -13.21 -8.13 -25.31
N ARG A 475 -12.38 -7.98 -26.35
CA ARG A 475 -12.16 -9.05 -27.37
C ARG A 475 -11.55 -10.32 -26.77
N ALA A 476 -10.78 -10.19 -25.68
CA ALA A 476 -10.12 -11.31 -25.01
C ALA A 476 -11.00 -11.98 -23.92
N GLY A 477 -12.24 -11.51 -23.73
CA GLY A 477 -13.09 -11.86 -22.61
C GLY A 477 -12.79 -11.01 -21.36
N GLY A 478 -13.82 -10.70 -20.58
CA GLY A 478 -13.74 -9.77 -19.45
C GLY A 478 -14.32 -8.38 -19.75
N THR A 479 -14.34 -7.51 -18.74
CA THR A 479 -15.03 -6.21 -18.76
C THR A 479 -14.02 -5.07 -18.63
N LYS A 480 -13.90 -4.20 -19.63
CA LYS A 480 -13.17 -2.94 -19.53
C LYS A 480 -13.98 -1.91 -18.76
N ILE A 481 -13.29 -1.13 -17.93
CA ILE A 481 -13.80 -0.05 -17.09
C ILE A 481 -13.20 1.26 -17.59
N ASP A 482 -14.02 2.28 -17.77
CA ASP A 482 -13.59 3.64 -18.14
C ASP A 482 -14.48 4.70 -17.47
N GLY A 483 -13.88 5.63 -16.74
CA GLY A 483 -14.61 6.71 -16.07
C GLY A 483 -13.72 7.67 -15.29
N ARG A 484 -14.33 8.44 -14.39
CA ARG A 484 -13.61 9.37 -13.53
C ARG A 484 -14.21 9.43 -12.14
N MET A 485 -13.33 9.37 -11.14
CA MET A 485 -13.65 9.58 -9.74
C MET A 485 -13.19 10.97 -9.32
N ILE A 486 -14.02 11.66 -8.53
CA ILE A 486 -13.67 12.92 -7.88
C ILE A 486 -13.86 12.74 -6.38
N LEU A 487 -12.81 13.01 -5.61
CA LEU A 487 -12.73 12.78 -4.18
C LEU A 487 -12.32 14.06 -3.44
N ASN A 488 -13.05 14.35 -2.38
CA ASN A 488 -12.62 15.21 -1.28
C ASN A 488 -12.54 14.32 -0.04
N GLY A 489 -11.52 14.46 0.80
CA GLY A 489 -11.44 13.63 2.00
C GLY A 489 -10.38 14.09 2.98
N PRO A 490 -10.52 13.75 4.28
CA PRO A 490 -9.52 14.06 5.28
C PRO A 490 -8.23 13.28 5.03
N LEU A 491 -7.12 13.83 5.52
CA LEU A 491 -5.85 13.16 5.73
C LEU A 491 -5.59 13.12 7.25
N ALA A 492 -4.55 12.40 7.69
CA ALA A 492 -4.21 12.24 9.12
C ALA A 492 -4.23 13.56 9.90
N ASP A 493 -3.66 14.63 9.34
CA ASP A 493 -3.59 15.97 9.93
C ASP A 493 -4.14 17.06 8.98
N GLY A 494 -5.01 16.68 8.03
CA GLY A 494 -5.31 17.54 6.90
C GLY A 494 -6.55 17.18 6.08
N GLN A 495 -6.54 17.61 4.82
CA GLN A 495 -7.57 17.36 3.83
C GLN A 495 -6.99 17.49 2.41
N ILE A 496 -7.46 16.62 1.52
CA ILE A 496 -7.28 16.75 0.07
C ILE A 496 -8.62 17.13 -0.57
N SER A 497 -8.59 18.09 -1.48
CA SER A 497 -9.78 18.57 -2.18
C SER A 497 -9.59 18.51 -3.69
N GLY A 498 -10.65 18.09 -4.38
CA GLY A 498 -10.70 18.01 -5.83
C GLY A 498 -9.80 16.94 -6.43
N LEU A 499 -9.46 15.87 -5.70
CA LEU A 499 -8.68 14.76 -6.23
C LEU A 499 -9.46 14.07 -7.35
N GLN A 500 -8.94 14.12 -8.58
CA GLN A 500 -9.53 13.51 -9.75
C GLN A 500 -8.65 12.37 -10.23
N ILE A 501 -9.23 11.18 -10.29
CA ILE A 501 -8.55 9.96 -10.75
C ILE A 501 -9.32 9.42 -11.95
N PRO A 502 -8.73 9.35 -13.16
CA PRO A 502 -9.33 8.67 -14.29
C PRO A 502 -9.33 7.17 -14.02
N LEU A 503 -10.50 6.55 -13.91
CA LEU A 503 -10.68 5.12 -13.65
C LEU A 503 -10.63 4.36 -14.97
N THR A 504 -9.46 3.84 -15.35
CA THR A 504 -9.26 3.02 -16.55
C THR A 504 -8.76 1.64 -16.18
N GLY A 505 -9.18 0.59 -16.88
CA GLY A 505 -8.72 -0.77 -16.64
C GLY A 505 -9.79 -1.80 -16.96
N GLY A 506 -9.86 -2.88 -16.18
CA GLY A 506 -10.89 -3.89 -16.33
C GLY A 506 -10.80 -5.07 -15.39
N LEU A 507 -11.77 -5.97 -15.54
CA LEU A 507 -11.81 -7.30 -14.96
C LEU A 507 -11.55 -8.31 -16.07
N ASP A 508 -10.64 -9.26 -15.85
CA ASP A 508 -10.43 -10.36 -16.78
C ASP A 508 -11.56 -11.41 -16.72
N ARG A 509 -11.46 -12.46 -17.55
CA ARG A 509 -12.45 -13.55 -17.62
C ARG A 509 -12.59 -14.38 -16.33
N ASN A 510 -11.59 -14.31 -15.44
CA ASN A 510 -11.53 -15.04 -14.17
C ASN A 510 -11.87 -14.13 -12.98
N GLY A 511 -12.19 -12.85 -13.22
CA GLY A 511 -12.50 -11.86 -12.18
C GLY A 511 -11.27 -11.12 -11.62
N GLY A 512 -10.08 -11.31 -12.19
CA GLY A 512 -8.88 -10.56 -11.81
C GLY A 512 -9.00 -9.08 -12.19
N LEU A 513 -8.71 -8.17 -11.26
CA LEU A 513 -8.80 -6.72 -11.47
C LEU A 513 -7.43 -6.18 -11.95
N ALA A 514 -7.44 -5.35 -12.99
CA ALA A 514 -6.29 -4.55 -13.41
C ALA A 514 -6.74 -3.11 -13.69
N LEU A 515 -6.24 -2.13 -12.94
CA LEU A 515 -6.51 -0.71 -13.15
C LEU A 515 -5.23 0.05 -13.50
N PHE A 516 -5.40 1.03 -14.38
CA PHE A 516 -4.37 1.93 -14.85
C PHE A 516 -3.23 1.13 -15.53
N GLU A 517 -3.60 0.33 -16.54
CA GLU A 517 -2.68 -0.42 -17.40
C GLU A 517 -1.78 0.48 -18.27
N GLN A 518 -2.10 1.77 -18.32
CA GLN A 518 -1.33 2.82 -18.96
C GLN A 518 -1.10 3.94 -17.97
N CYS A 519 -0.17 4.84 -18.29
CA CYS A 519 0.04 6.01 -17.46
C CYS A 519 -1.23 6.90 -17.43
N ILE A 520 -1.54 7.42 -16.25
CA ILE A 520 -2.69 8.29 -15.97
C ILE A 520 -2.23 9.60 -15.37
N ASP A 521 -3.02 10.65 -15.58
CA ASP A 521 -2.83 11.94 -14.92
C ASP A 521 -3.76 12.02 -13.71
N VAL A 522 -3.17 12.13 -12.52
CA VAL A 522 -3.88 12.34 -11.27
C VAL A 522 -3.69 13.79 -10.86
N GLN A 523 -4.81 14.48 -10.61
CA GLN A 523 -4.78 15.89 -10.25
C GLN A 523 -5.57 16.15 -8.98
N PHE A 524 -5.14 17.11 -8.17
CA PHE A 524 -5.92 17.63 -7.04
C PHE A 524 -5.95 19.16 -7.09
N ALA A 525 -6.99 19.76 -6.48
CA ALA A 525 -7.17 21.21 -6.48
C ALA A 525 -6.43 21.87 -5.31
N SER A 526 -6.41 21.21 -4.15
CA SER A 526 -5.60 21.63 -3.01
C SER A 526 -5.30 20.46 -2.09
N LEU A 527 -4.15 20.53 -1.42
CA LEU A 527 -3.74 19.65 -0.35
C LEU A 527 -3.38 20.53 0.85
N THR A 528 -4.01 20.31 1.99
CA THR A 528 -3.76 21.08 3.21
C THR A 528 -3.54 20.15 4.38
N THR A 529 -2.41 20.28 5.07
CA THR A 529 -2.08 19.58 6.32
C THR A 529 -1.88 20.60 7.45
N SER A 530 -1.40 20.17 8.62
CA SER A 530 -1.10 21.07 9.73
C SER A 530 0.02 22.07 9.40
N THR A 531 0.92 21.71 8.48
CA THR A 531 2.13 22.49 8.15
C THR A 531 2.20 22.86 6.67
N LEU A 532 1.69 22.03 5.77
CA LEU A 532 1.79 22.19 4.32
C LEU A 532 0.46 22.64 3.72
N SER A 533 0.50 23.64 2.84
CA SER A 533 -0.58 23.93 1.90
C SER A 533 -0.04 23.86 0.48
N ALA A 534 -0.66 23.08 -0.40
CA ALA A 534 -0.30 23.00 -1.80
C ALA A 534 -1.51 23.31 -2.66
N GLY A 535 -1.25 24.02 -3.76
CA GLY A 535 -2.26 24.42 -4.74
C GLY A 535 -2.64 23.28 -5.69
N PRO A 536 -3.16 23.62 -6.88
CA PRO A 536 -3.44 22.63 -7.90
C PRO A 536 -2.17 21.91 -8.35
N THR A 537 -2.21 20.58 -8.39
CA THR A 537 -1.06 19.76 -8.79
C THR A 537 -1.55 18.65 -9.72
N ASN A 538 -0.72 18.31 -10.72
CA ASN A 538 -0.95 17.20 -11.64
C ASN A 538 0.27 16.27 -11.64
N VAL A 539 0.04 14.98 -11.46
CA VAL A 539 1.10 13.96 -11.43
C VAL A 539 0.75 12.85 -12.43
N ARG A 540 1.69 12.57 -13.33
CA ARG A 540 1.59 11.44 -14.26
C ARG A 540 2.06 10.17 -13.55
N LEU A 541 1.15 9.24 -13.27
CA LEU A 541 1.45 7.95 -12.68
C LEU A 541 1.44 6.86 -13.75
N CYS A 542 2.50 6.05 -13.82
CA CYS A 542 2.71 4.95 -14.75
C CYS A 542 2.76 3.62 -14.00
N PRO A 543 2.29 2.51 -14.59
CA PRO A 543 2.41 1.19 -13.97
C PRO A 543 3.87 0.72 -13.91
N GLN A 544 4.27 0.09 -12.80
CA GLN A 544 5.57 -0.59 -12.70
C GLN A 544 5.62 -1.93 -13.46
N ALA A 545 4.45 -2.50 -13.73
CA ALA A 545 4.28 -3.75 -14.46
C ALA A 545 3.08 -3.61 -15.41
N LYS A 546 2.20 -4.60 -15.47
CA LYS A 546 1.02 -4.57 -16.35
C LYS A 546 -0.02 -3.51 -15.95
N ALA A 547 -0.11 -3.15 -14.67
CA ALA A 547 -1.10 -2.23 -14.12
C ALA A 547 -0.58 -1.59 -12.82
N ILE A 548 -1.08 -0.39 -12.47
CA ILE A 548 -0.75 0.25 -11.19
C ILE A 548 -1.44 -0.49 -10.05
N VAL A 549 -2.72 -0.81 -10.20
CA VAL A 549 -3.48 -1.63 -9.24
C VAL A 549 -3.81 -2.95 -9.90
N SER A 550 -3.46 -4.05 -9.25
CA SER A 550 -3.81 -5.39 -9.71
C SER A 550 -4.29 -6.26 -8.56
N SER A 551 -5.33 -7.06 -8.76
CA SER A 551 -5.79 -8.04 -7.78
C SER A 551 -6.02 -9.40 -8.43
N ASN A 552 -5.54 -10.45 -7.75
CA ASN A 552 -5.78 -11.85 -8.06
C ASN A 552 -5.94 -12.64 -6.73
N ASP A 553 -5.92 -13.96 -6.79
CA ASP A 553 -6.03 -14.85 -5.62
C ASP A 553 -4.96 -14.60 -4.53
N SER A 554 -3.85 -13.94 -4.88
CA SER A 554 -2.74 -13.62 -3.95
C SER A 554 -2.87 -12.25 -3.26
N GLY A 555 -3.95 -11.50 -3.52
CA GLY A 555 -4.26 -10.22 -2.86
C GLY A 555 -4.22 -9.01 -3.80
N VAL A 556 -4.19 -7.80 -3.22
CA VAL A 556 -4.15 -6.53 -3.95
C VAL A 556 -2.71 -6.00 -3.96
N ARG A 557 -2.21 -5.63 -5.14
CA ARG A 557 -0.91 -5.00 -5.35
C ARG A 557 -1.10 -3.60 -5.92
N ILE A 558 -0.44 -2.61 -5.31
CA ILE A 558 -0.40 -1.22 -5.78
C ILE A 558 1.06 -0.82 -5.99
N ALA A 559 1.39 -0.42 -7.22
CA ALA A 559 2.75 -0.09 -7.62
C ALA A 559 2.77 0.88 -8.82
N ALA A 560 3.28 2.08 -8.61
CA ALA A 560 3.33 3.16 -9.61
C ALA A 560 4.72 3.76 -9.71
N ASN A 561 5.05 4.29 -10.89
CA ASN A 561 6.17 5.20 -11.11
C ASN A 561 5.64 6.56 -11.56
N ALA A 562 6.28 7.65 -11.19
CA ALA A 562 6.06 8.95 -11.82
C ALA A 562 7.39 9.40 -12.46
N PRO A 563 7.40 9.94 -13.69
CA PRO A 563 8.63 10.43 -14.30
C PRO A 563 9.16 11.68 -13.58
N SER A 564 8.27 12.46 -12.98
CA SER A 564 8.57 13.65 -12.20
C SER A 564 7.41 13.99 -11.27
N LEU A 565 7.70 14.76 -10.23
CA LEU A 565 6.72 15.47 -9.41
C LEU A 565 7.09 16.95 -9.44
N ASP A 566 6.08 17.81 -9.52
CA ASP A 566 6.21 19.25 -9.34
C ASP A 566 5.05 19.70 -8.46
N LEU A 567 5.35 20.20 -7.27
CA LEU A 567 4.41 20.61 -6.27
C LEU A 567 4.82 21.97 -5.73
N THR A 568 3.96 22.95 -5.96
CA THR A 568 4.08 24.31 -5.42
C THR A 568 3.09 24.52 -4.28
N GLY A 569 3.56 25.14 -3.20
CA GLY A 569 2.77 25.35 -2.00
C GLY A 569 3.41 26.36 -1.05
N ALA A 570 3.10 26.21 0.23
CA ALA A 570 3.68 26.96 1.33
C ALA A 570 3.70 26.12 2.61
N VAL A 571 4.72 26.33 3.44
CA VAL A 571 4.77 25.88 4.83
C VAL A 571 4.48 27.08 5.72
N GLY A 572 3.32 27.09 6.39
CA GLY A 572 2.83 28.31 7.05
C GLY A 572 2.59 29.43 6.03
N VAL A 573 3.38 30.51 6.10
CA VAL A 573 3.36 31.62 5.12
C VAL A 573 4.52 31.57 4.12
N THR A 574 5.45 30.61 4.30
CA THR A 574 6.71 30.55 3.56
C THR A 574 6.52 29.74 2.29
N PRO A 575 6.75 30.33 1.08
CA PRO A 575 6.60 29.61 -0.18
C PRO A 575 7.46 28.34 -0.24
N LEU A 576 6.89 27.27 -0.79
CA LEU A 576 7.54 25.96 -0.95
C LEU A 576 7.41 25.51 -2.41
N SER A 577 8.50 25.01 -2.97
CA SER A 577 8.51 24.26 -4.22
C SER A 577 9.20 22.92 -3.99
N ILE A 578 8.55 21.83 -4.39
CA ILE A 578 9.11 20.48 -4.39
C ILE A 578 9.08 19.97 -5.82
N SER A 579 10.24 19.64 -6.38
CA SER A 579 10.34 18.98 -7.67
C SER A 579 11.17 17.72 -7.58
N SER A 580 10.87 16.70 -8.38
CA SER A 580 11.71 15.50 -8.46
C SER A 580 11.84 14.99 -9.88
N GLY A 581 12.88 14.19 -10.12
CA GLY A 581 12.95 13.24 -11.22
C GLY A 581 12.06 12.02 -10.96
N ALA A 582 12.55 10.85 -11.40
CA ALA A 582 11.78 9.62 -11.32
C ALA A 582 11.42 9.26 -9.87
N LEU A 583 10.13 9.01 -9.65
CA LEU A 583 9.59 8.45 -8.42
C LEU A 583 9.12 7.03 -8.68
N SER A 584 9.34 6.14 -7.73
CA SER A 584 8.72 4.83 -7.67
C SER A 584 8.04 4.66 -6.32
N PHE A 585 6.82 4.12 -6.35
CA PHE A 585 5.99 3.87 -5.17
C PHE A 585 5.43 2.45 -5.25
N SER A 586 5.51 1.70 -4.16
CA SER A 586 4.74 0.47 -4.00
C SER A 586 4.42 0.21 -2.53
N LEU A 587 3.33 -0.52 -2.27
CA LEU A 587 2.98 -0.92 -0.90
C LEU A 587 4.05 -1.81 -0.24
N VAL A 588 4.89 -2.49 -1.04
CA VAL A 588 5.90 -3.44 -0.53
C VAL A 588 7.28 -2.79 -0.36
N ASN A 589 7.73 -2.04 -1.36
CA ASN A 589 9.09 -1.47 -1.38
C ASN A 589 9.16 -0.01 -0.93
N GLY A 590 8.02 0.62 -0.61
CA GLY A 590 7.98 2.02 -0.21
C GLY A 590 8.05 3.01 -1.37
N LEU A 591 8.59 4.20 -1.09
CA LEU A 591 8.86 5.29 -2.02
C LEU A 591 10.36 5.40 -2.29
N ASN A 592 10.72 5.65 -3.54
CA ASN A 592 12.06 6.11 -3.91
C ASN A 592 11.93 7.25 -4.91
N ALA A 593 12.61 8.37 -4.66
CA ALA A 593 12.59 9.57 -5.47
C ALA A 593 14.02 9.93 -5.88
N GLU A 594 14.23 10.15 -7.17
CA GLU A 594 15.51 10.60 -7.72
C GLU A 594 15.49 12.12 -7.95
N ASN A 595 16.62 12.78 -7.74
CA ASN A 595 16.81 14.22 -7.98
C ASN A 595 15.72 15.08 -7.32
N LEU A 596 15.44 14.83 -6.04
CA LEU A 596 14.43 15.54 -5.27
C LEU A 596 14.99 16.90 -4.83
N SER A 597 14.42 17.99 -5.32
CA SER A 597 14.73 19.37 -4.94
C SER A 597 13.61 19.94 -4.07
N VAL A 598 13.97 20.50 -2.93
CA VAL A 598 13.08 21.20 -2.02
C VAL A 598 13.60 22.63 -1.86
N GLN A 599 12.75 23.60 -2.18
CA GLN A 599 13.06 25.03 -2.08
C GLN A 599 12.03 25.69 -1.17
N LEU A 600 12.49 26.38 -0.14
CA LEU A 600 11.65 26.99 0.88
C LEU A 600 12.08 28.45 1.11
N GLY A 601 11.17 29.39 0.95
CA GLY A 601 11.42 30.82 1.12
C GLY A 601 11.31 31.63 -0.16
N THR A 602 11.70 32.90 -0.07
CA THR A 602 11.77 33.82 -1.23
C THR A 602 13.17 33.79 -1.85
N VAL A 603 13.33 34.34 -3.06
CA VAL A 603 14.62 34.31 -3.78
C VAL A 603 15.77 34.86 -2.94
N ASP A 604 15.51 35.89 -2.13
CA ASP A 604 16.52 36.59 -1.33
C ASP A 604 16.83 35.90 0.01
N SER A 605 16.11 34.83 0.36
CA SER A 605 16.22 34.12 1.64
C SER A 605 15.92 32.62 1.51
N MET A 606 16.25 32.02 0.36
CA MET A 606 15.81 30.69 -0.02
C MET A 606 16.66 29.60 0.63
N THR A 607 16.03 28.74 1.44
CA THR A 607 16.63 27.47 1.84
C THR A 607 16.43 26.44 0.73
N LYS A 608 17.52 25.81 0.29
CA LYS A 608 17.51 24.76 -0.75
C LYS A 608 18.01 23.45 -0.19
N LEU A 609 17.41 22.36 -0.61
CA LEU A 609 17.87 21.00 -0.36
C LEU A 609 17.63 20.16 -1.62
N ASP A 610 18.72 19.81 -2.29
CA ASP A 610 18.74 18.93 -3.46
C ASP A 610 19.25 17.57 -3.04
N MET A 611 18.54 16.49 -3.36
CA MET A 611 18.84 15.12 -2.94
C MET A 611 18.93 14.23 -4.18
N ALA A 612 20.07 13.57 -4.39
CA ALA A 612 20.21 12.64 -5.51
C ALA A 612 19.25 11.45 -5.38
N VAL A 613 19.15 10.88 -4.17
CA VAL A 613 18.18 9.83 -3.84
C VAL A 613 17.53 10.11 -2.49
N PHE A 614 16.20 10.04 -2.47
CA PHE A 614 15.39 10.05 -1.26
C PHE A 614 14.50 8.80 -1.24
N SER A 615 14.69 7.94 -0.24
CA SER A 615 13.88 6.73 -0.06
C SER A 615 13.04 6.80 1.21
N ALA A 616 11.87 6.16 1.20
CA ALA A 616 10.98 6.00 2.35
C ALA A 616 10.38 4.60 2.38
N ALA A 617 10.51 3.87 3.48
CA ALA A 617 9.80 2.63 3.75
C ALA A 617 8.49 2.92 4.52
N PHE A 618 7.43 2.19 4.17
CA PHE A 618 6.12 2.29 4.82
C PHE A 618 5.94 1.09 5.75
N GLY A 619 5.90 1.33 7.05
CA GLY A 619 5.63 0.36 8.11
C GLY A 619 5.00 1.06 9.31
N ASP A 620 5.16 0.51 10.52
CA ASP A 620 4.69 1.16 11.76
C ASP A 620 5.35 2.54 12.00
N MET A 621 6.51 2.78 11.38
CA MET A 621 7.22 4.06 11.35
C MET A 621 7.66 4.37 9.92
N PHE A 622 7.59 5.64 9.52
CA PHE A 622 8.17 6.11 8.26
C PHE A 622 9.67 6.32 8.48
N SER A 623 10.51 5.63 7.71
CA SER A 623 11.97 5.78 7.77
C SER A 623 12.59 5.60 6.41
N GLY A 624 13.82 6.09 6.22
CA GLY A 624 14.45 6.02 4.92
C GLY A 624 15.88 6.54 4.90
N LYS A 625 16.39 6.80 3.70
CA LYS A 625 17.76 7.27 3.46
C LYS A 625 17.79 8.47 2.53
N ILE A 626 18.77 9.34 2.78
CA ILE A 626 19.19 10.44 1.91
C ILE A 626 20.59 10.11 1.39
N ILE A 627 20.82 10.26 0.10
CA ILE A 627 22.12 10.02 -0.54
C ILE A 627 22.47 11.19 -1.44
N GLY A 628 23.73 11.64 -1.37
CA GLY A 628 24.28 12.66 -2.25
C GLY A 628 23.51 13.97 -2.24
N ALA A 629 23.07 14.41 -1.06
CA ALA A 629 22.30 15.64 -0.94
C ALA A 629 23.20 16.87 -0.76
N SER A 630 22.73 18.01 -1.24
CA SER A 630 23.35 19.32 -1.04
C SER A 630 22.29 20.31 -0.60
N GLY A 631 22.70 21.33 0.13
CA GLY A 631 21.76 22.33 0.61
C GLY A 631 22.42 23.63 1.05
N GLN A 632 21.57 24.63 1.18
CA GLN A 632 21.93 25.96 1.66
C GLN A 632 20.79 26.47 2.54
N VAL A 633 21.13 27.12 3.66
CA VAL A 633 20.15 27.71 4.57
C VAL A 633 20.11 29.22 4.33
N ALA A 634 18.94 29.72 3.92
CA ALA A 634 18.73 31.14 3.60
C ALA A 634 19.87 31.69 2.70
N SER A 635 20.40 32.87 3.06
CA SER A 635 21.49 33.54 2.34
C SER A 635 22.84 33.42 3.06
N VAL A 636 22.99 32.42 3.94
CA VAL A 636 24.26 32.16 4.61
C VAL A 636 25.27 31.65 3.55
N PRO A 637 26.47 32.25 3.44
CA PRO A 637 27.45 31.93 2.40
C PRO A 637 28.23 30.63 2.71
N LEU A 638 27.52 29.60 3.16
CA LEU A 638 28.05 28.27 3.47
C LEU A 638 27.16 27.22 2.80
N LEU A 639 27.80 26.33 2.05
CA LEU A 639 27.17 25.26 1.29
C LEU A 639 27.36 23.94 2.03
N MET A 640 26.27 23.17 2.17
CA MET A 640 26.32 21.79 2.65
C MET A 640 26.30 20.87 1.43
N GLU A 641 27.22 19.93 1.36
CA GLU A 641 27.40 19.01 0.24
C GLU A 641 27.58 17.58 0.77
N GLN A 642 27.37 16.58 -0.09
CA GLN A 642 27.57 15.16 0.24
C GLN A 642 26.82 14.72 1.51
N ILE A 643 25.61 15.25 1.72
CA ILE A 643 24.76 14.87 2.85
C ILE A 643 24.27 13.45 2.63
N GLU A 644 24.63 12.54 3.54
CA GLU A 644 24.27 11.13 3.48
C GLU A 644 23.88 10.61 4.86
N GLY A 645 22.72 9.94 4.95
CA GLY A 645 22.22 9.52 6.26
C GLY A 645 20.86 8.84 6.26
N GLY A 646 20.45 8.43 7.45
CA GLY A 646 19.14 7.88 7.73
C GLY A 646 18.18 8.96 8.23
N TRP A 647 16.89 8.78 7.95
CA TRP A 647 15.85 9.63 8.54
C TRP A 647 14.68 8.79 9.05
N GLN A 648 13.97 9.35 10.03
CA GLN A 648 12.79 8.75 10.65
C GLN A 648 11.75 9.84 10.94
N TYR A 649 10.48 9.53 10.71
CA TYR A 649 9.36 10.39 11.07
C TYR A 649 8.44 9.67 12.06
N VAL A 650 8.42 10.16 13.30
CA VAL A 650 7.72 9.56 14.45
C VAL A 650 7.13 10.68 15.30
N ASP A 651 5.91 10.51 15.79
CA ASP A 651 5.20 11.45 16.68
C ASP A 651 5.16 12.91 16.16
N GLY A 652 5.06 13.08 14.84
CA GLY A 652 5.00 14.40 14.20
C GLY A 652 6.35 15.10 14.01
N ALA A 653 7.47 14.44 14.34
CA ALA A 653 8.82 14.99 14.21
C ALA A 653 9.67 14.20 13.20
N LEU A 654 10.39 14.91 12.33
CA LEU A 654 11.41 14.35 11.43
C LEU A 654 12.77 14.39 12.13
N ARG A 655 13.42 13.24 12.25
CA ARG A 655 14.79 13.11 12.74
C ARG A 655 15.68 12.63 11.61
N VAL A 656 16.83 13.28 11.43
CA VAL A 656 17.85 12.93 10.46
C VAL A 656 19.17 12.72 11.19
N ASP A 657 19.85 11.64 10.85
CA ASP A 657 21.18 11.29 11.32
C ASP A 657 22.06 11.12 10.08
N ALA A 658 22.96 12.06 9.85
CA ALA A 658 23.71 12.17 8.59
C ALA A 658 25.15 12.66 8.79
N GLY A 659 26.00 12.31 7.82
CA GLY A 659 27.26 13.01 7.57
C GLY A 659 27.09 14.05 6.47
N LEU A 660 27.94 15.08 6.46
CA LEU A 660 27.99 16.10 5.42
C LEU A 660 29.37 16.77 5.32
N LEU A 661 29.59 17.46 4.20
CA LEU A 661 30.70 18.39 3.95
C LEU A 661 30.15 19.83 3.98
N VAL A 662 30.83 20.74 4.66
CA VAL A 662 30.56 22.18 4.64
C VAL A 662 31.65 22.88 3.83
N ARG A 663 31.27 23.73 2.88
CA ARG A 663 32.18 24.50 2.04
C ARG A 663 31.78 25.97 2.00
N ASP A 664 32.77 26.85 1.91
CA ASP A 664 32.54 28.28 1.70
C ASP A 664 31.99 28.54 0.28
N GLN A 665 31.00 29.44 0.16
CA GLN A 665 30.42 29.84 -1.12
C GLN A 665 31.30 30.86 -1.88
N GLU A 666 32.15 31.61 -1.18
CA GLU A 666 32.95 32.68 -1.78
C GLU A 666 33.92 32.18 -2.86
N ALA A 667 34.17 33.01 -3.88
CA ALA A 667 35.06 32.66 -4.98
C ALA A 667 36.52 32.49 -4.53
N VAL A 668 36.93 33.27 -3.53
CA VAL A 668 38.18 33.08 -2.78
C VAL A 668 37.79 32.46 -1.45
N GLU A 669 38.13 31.18 -1.26
CA GLU A 669 37.76 30.42 -0.06
C GLU A 669 38.31 31.11 1.21
N ARG A 670 37.44 31.57 2.12
CA ARG A 670 37.90 32.05 3.44
C ARG A 670 38.26 30.88 4.34
N PHE A 671 37.51 29.78 4.22
CA PHE A 671 37.68 28.56 4.98
C PHE A 671 37.85 27.36 4.04
N LYS A 672 38.73 26.43 4.42
CA LYS A 672 38.82 25.13 3.76
C LYS A 672 37.57 24.29 4.07
N PRO A 673 37.17 23.36 3.17
CA PRO A 673 36.03 22.48 3.43
C PRO A 673 36.20 21.66 4.71
N MET A 674 35.13 21.52 5.50
CA MET A 674 35.10 20.79 6.76
C MET A 674 34.05 19.68 6.71
N VAL A 675 34.28 18.55 7.39
CA VAL A 675 33.32 17.45 7.46
C VAL A 675 32.65 17.37 8.82
N SER A 676 31.41 16.88 8.86
CA SER A 676 30.75 16.43 10.09
C SER A 676 30.12 15.07 9.82
N ASN A 677 30.34 14.10 10.70
CA ASN A 677 29.87 12.71 10.54
C ASN A 677 28.71 12.37 11.49
N ASP A 678 28.30 13.32 12.31
CA ASP A 678 27.40 13.15 13.45
C ASP A 678 26.32 14.25 13.49
N VAL A 679 25.82 14.64 12.31
CA VAL A 679 24.77 15.65 12.21
C VAL A 679 23.44 15.05 12.62
N LEU A 680 22.93 15.55 13.74
CA LEU A 680 21.59 15.24 14.22
C LEU A 680 20.68 16.43 13.92
N LEU A 681 19.73 16.24 13.01
CA LEU A 681 18.69 17.23 12.71
C LEU A 681 17.34 16.75 13.24
N ASN A 682 16.63 17.64 13.91
CA ASN A 682 15.25 17.43 14.35
C ASN A 682 14.37 18.56 13.81
N PHE A 683 13.35 18.21 13.05
CA PHE A 683 12.34 19.13 12.55
C PHE A 683 10.98 18.80 13.17
N SER A 684 10.44 19.76 13.92
CA SER A 684 9.11 19.65 14.56
C SER A 684 8.49 21.03 14.76
N ASN A 685 7.18 21.16 14.58
CA ASN A 685 6.44 22.41 14.81
C ASN A 685 6.98 23.65 14.08
N GLY A 686 7.56 23.48 12.89
CA GLY A 686 8.15 24.60 12.13
C GLY A 686 9.53 25.06 12.61
N GLU A 687 10.14 24.35 13.57
CA GLU A 687 11.51 24.56 14.03
C GLU A 687 12.42 23.45 13.50
N VAL A 688 13.54 23.84 12.89
CA VAL A 688 14.67 22.96 12.55
C VAL A 688 15.77 23.18 13.59
N LYS A 689 16.15 22.12 14.30
CA LYS A 689 17.30 22.11 15.21
C LYS A 689 18.33 21.15 14.66
N ALA A 690 19.58 21.57 14.49
CA ALA A 690 20.64 20.70 14.05
C ALA A 690 21.89 20.86 14.91
N THR A 691 22.54 19.75 15.24
CA THR A 691 23.82 19.75 15.95
C THR A 691 24.83 18.89 15.20
N GLY A 692 26.11 19.23 15.27
CA GLY A 692 27.17 18.40 14.71
C GLY A 692 28.56 18.89 15.10
N LEU A 693 29.57 18.03 14.95
CA LEU A 693 30.97 18.38 15.19
C LEU A 693 31.72 18.54 13.86
N LEU A 694 32.21 19.75 13.59
CA LEU A 694 33.06 20.01 12.43
C LEU A 694 34.47 19.47 12.67
N ARG A 695 35.04 18.85 11.64
CA ARG A 695 36.35 18.23 11.63
C ARG A 695 37.12 18.58 10.37
N GLU A 696 38.44 18.68 10.49
CA GLU A 696 39.30 18.77 9.31
C GLU A 696 39.29 17.42 8.55
N PRO A 697 39.09 17.40 7.22
CA PRO A 697 38.84 16.16 6.48
C PRO A 697 39.95 15.10 6.53
N LYS A 698 41.23 15.49 6.56
CA LYS A 698 42.35 14.54 6.47
C LYS A 698 42.73 13.94 7.82
N SER A 699 42.94 14.79 8.82
CA SER A 699 43.34 14.46 10.18
C SER A 699 42.15 13.98 11.04
N GLN A 700 40.92 14.33 10.66
CA GLN A 700 39.70 14.13 11.45
C GLN A 700 39.71 14.88 12.79
N THR A 701 40.62 15.86 12.95
CA THR A 701 40.73 16.69 14.16
C THR A 701 39.45 17.49 14.37
N ALA A 702 38.93 17.47 15.60
CA ALA A 702 37.73 18.22 15.97
C ALA A 702 38.03 19.73 16.00
N ILE A 703 37.25 20.52 15.28
CA ILE A 703 37.45 21.97 15.13
C ILE A 703 36.43 22.76 15.94
N ALA A 704 35.13 22.49 15.75
CA ALA A 704 34.08 23.24 16.42
C ALA A 704 32.78 22.43 16.54
N SER A 705 32.10 22.55 17.68
CA SER A 705 30.72 22.08 17.83
C SER A 705 29.76 23.13 17.29
N ILE A 706 28.75 22.69 16.54
CA ILE A 706 27.76 23.56 15.91
C ILE A 706 26.38 23.25 16.48
N ASP A 707 25.64 24.29 16.88
CA ASP A 707 24.22 24.25 17.26
C ASP A 707 23.43 25.23 16.38
N ILE A 708 22.48 24.70 15.61
CA ILE A 708 21.67 25.46 14.67
C ILE A 708 20.22 25.43 15.14
N LEU A 709 19.56 26.58 15.10
CA LEU A 709 18.11 26.72 15.22
C LEU A 709 17.60 27.57 14.05
N HIS A 710 16.63 27.06 13.31
CA HIS A 710 15.96 27.79 12.24
C HIS A 710 14.44 27.67 12.36
N ILE A 711 13.75 28.80 12.30
CA ILE A 711 12.29 28.91 12.43
C ILE A 711 11.73 29.21 11.04
N LEU A 712 10.95 28.27 10.49
CA LEU A 712 10.46 28.35 9.11
C LEU A 712 9.45 29.49 8.88
N ASN A 713 8.66 29.83 9.91
CA ASN A 713 7.53 30.78 9.78
C ASN A 713 7.95 32.21 9.44
N ASN A 714 9.14 32.63 9.85
CA ASN A 714 9.69 33.96 9.62
C ASN A 714 11.10 33.92 9.03
N SER A 715 11.58 32.73 8.65
CA SER A 715 12.92 32.49 8.13
C SER A 715 14.05 32.98 9.05
N VAL A 716 13.80 33.12 10.36
CA VAL A 716 14.80 33.53 11.34
C VAL A 716 15.58 32.33 11.84
N GLY A 717 16.90 32.44 11.99
CA GLY A 717 17.69 31.40 12.59
C GLY A 717 19.00 31.89 13.17
N ARG A 718 19.72 30.94 13.78
CA ARG A 718 21.04 31.14 14.39
C ARG A 718 21.88 29.88 14.26
N ALA A 719 23.18 30.06 14.18
CA ALA A 719 24.20 29.04 14.37
C ALA A 719 25.16 29.49 15.47
N LEU A 720 25.34 28.65 16.47
CA LEU A 720 26.34 28.81 17.53
C LEU A 720 27.52 27.90 17.20
N ILE A 721 28.72 28.47 17.29
CA ILE A 721 29.98 27.79 17.01
C ILE A 721 30.76 27.79 18.32
N ASP A 722 31.13 26.63 18.84
CA ASP A 722 31.91 26.50 20.07
C ASP A 722 33.22 25.77 19.77
N VAL A 723 34.33 26.48 19.93
CA VAL A 723 35.69 25.96 19.82
C VAL A 723 36.20 25.77 21.24
N GLU A 724 36.04 24.56 21.77
CA GLU A 724 36.38 24.25 23.17
C GLU A 724 37.89 24.40 23.42
N SER A 725 38.69 23.68 22.64
CA SER A 725 40.16 23.67 22.70
C SER A 725 40.71 23.17 21.36
N LEU A 726 41.16 24.10 20.51
CA LEU A 726 41.79 23.81 19.23
C LEU A 726 43.31 23.93 19.39
N THR A 727 44.00 22.79 19.32
CA THR A 727 45.46 22.73 19.40
C THR A 727 46.05 22.77 18.00
N PHE A 728 46.96 23.70 17.76
CA PHE A 728 47.85 23.69 16.59
C PHE A 728 49.18 23.04 16.98
N ASP A 729 49.60 22.07 16.19
CA ASP A 729 50.84 21.30 16.33
C ASP A 729 51.20 20.64 14.98
N ASP A 730 52.17 19.72 14.95
CA ASP A 730 52.59 19.04 13.71
C ASP A 730 51.44 18.25 13.01
N GLY A 731 50.33 17.98 13.71
CA GLY A 731 49.16 17.26 13.20
C GLY A 731 48.03 18.16 12.68
N LEU A 732 48.00 19.45 13.06
CA LEU A 732 47.06 20.44 12.53
C LEU A 732 47.70 21.83 12.46
N GLN A 733 47.76 22.40 11.26
CA GLN A 733 48.26 23.76 11.04
C GLN A 733 47.14 24.73 10.57
N PRO A 734 47.20 26.04 10.87
CA PRO A 734 46.16 27.00 10.49
C PRO A 734 45.83 27.06 8.99
N GLU A 735 46.80 26.83 8.11
CA GLU A 735 46.61 26.80 6.65
C GLU A 735 45.69 25.65 6.18
N GLU A 736 45.49 24.63 7.02
CA GLU A 736 44.55 23.54 6.78
C GLU A 736 43.10 23.96 7.09
N LEU A 737 42.91 25.04 7.85
CA LEU A 737 41.60 25.61 8.17
C LEU A 737 41.24 26.81 7.28
N THR A 738 42.21 27.64 6.94
CA THR A 738 42.02 28.83 6.10
C THR A 738 43.22 29.07 5.18
N PRO A 739 43.02 29.32 3.87
CA PRO A 739 44.14 29.67 3.00
C PRO A 739 44.69 31.09 3.26
N LEU A 740 43.98 31.93 4.02
CA LEU A 740 44.33 33.34 4.23
C LEU A 740 45.62 33.55 5.04
N VAL A 741 46.08 32.52 5.76
CA VAL A 741 47.33 32.56 6.54
C VAL A 741 48.56 32.10 5.74
N LEU A 742 48.35 31.55 4.54
CA LEU A 742 49.42 31.00 3.71
C LEU A 742 50.42 32.11 3.35
N GLY A 743 51.70 31.88 3.68
CA GLY A 743 52.77 32.85 3.45
C GLY A 743 52.82 34.01 4.45
N ILE A 744 51.92 34.05 5.45
CA ILE A 744 51.95 35.05 6.54
C ILE A 744 52.56 34.44 7.81
N ILE A 745 52.04 33.28 8.21
CA ILE A 745 52.49 32.52 9.38
C ILE A 745 52.67 31.05 9.02
N ALA A 746 53.54 30.35 9.76
CA ALA A 746 53.77 28.91 9.64
C ALA A 746 54.24 28.33 10.98
N ASN A 747 54.27 27.00 11.10
CA ASN A 747 54.76 26.27 12.28
C ASN A 747 54.10 26.75 13.58
N VAL A 748 52.78 26.86 13.57
CA VAL A 748 52.02 27.34 14.71
C VAL A 748 51.90 26.25 15.75
N GLN A 749 52.22 26.58 17.00
CA GLN A 749 52.13 25.69 18.15
C GLN A 749 51.38 26.37 19.29
N GLY A 750 50.36 25.71 19.82
CA GLY A 750 49.63 26.13 21.02
C GLY A 750 48.12 26.03 20.83
N GLU A 751 47.39 26.61 21.78
CA GLU A 751 45.94 26.41 21.89
C GLU A 751 45.15 27.68 21.58
N LEU A 752 44.03 27.51 20.86
CA LEU A 752 43.01 28.50 20.59
C LEU A 752 41.66 28.01 21.14
N SER A 753 40.89 28.87 21.77
CA SER A 753 39.50 28.56 22.16
C SER A 753 38.61 29.78 21.97
N GLY A 754 37.32 29.57 21.73
CA GLY A 754 36.43 30.69 21.42
C GLY A 754 35.03 30.28 21.04
N ARG A 755 34.20 31.29 20.76
CA ARG A 755 32.82 31.11 20.33
C ARG A 755 32.49 32.04 19.18
N GLY A 756 31.76 31.52 18.21
CA GLY A 756 31.16 32.26 17.11
C GLY A 756 29.64 32.20 17.17
N ARG A 757 28.99 33.18 16.54
CA ARG A 757 27.55 33.23 16.35
C ARG A 757 27.24 33.81 14.98
N ILE A 758 26.36 33.14 14.25
CA ILE A 758 25.76 33.65 13.00
C ILE A 758 24.26 33.73 13.25
N ASP A 759 23.65 34.87 12.97
CA ASP A 759 22.21 35.11 13.00
C ASP A 759 21.75 35.40 11.58
N TRP A 760 20.58 34.88 11.21
CA TRP A 760 19.93 35.27 9.96
C TRP A 760 18.44 35.57 10.15
N ASP A 761 17.94 36.53 9.39
CA ASP A 761 16.54 36.87 9.26
C ASP A 761 16.20 37.30 7.81
N ASN A 762 14.99 37.81 7.61
CA ASN A 762 14.46 38.20 6.31
C ASN A 762 14.60 39.71 6.01
N SER A 763 15.48 40.42 6.71
CA SER A 763 15.80 41.82 6.43
C SER A 763 16.85 41.97 5.32
N GLU A 764 17.03 43.19 4.81
CA GLU A 764 17.95 43.50 3.70
C GLU A 764 19.42 43.22 4.08
N ASP A 765 19.81 43.46 5.35
CA ASP A 765 21.07 43.03 5.98
C ASP A 765 20.84 41.77 6.83
N GLY A 766 20.20 40.78 6.22
CA GLY A 766 19.59 39.66 6.93
C GLY A 766 20.57 38.73 7.62
N VAL A 767 21.86 38.71 7.28
CA VAL A 767 22.87 37.84 7.91
C VAL A 767 23.83 38.70 8.74
N LYS A 768 23.98 38.36 10.02
CA LYS A 768 24.92 39.01 10.94
C LYS A 768 25.76 37.95 11.61
N SER A 769 27.04 38.23 11.83
CA SER A 769 27.89 37.28 12.54
C SER A 769 28.79 37.97 13.55
N SER A 770 29.28 37.24 14.53
CA SER A 770 30.19 37.76 15.57
C SER A 770 30.98 36.60 16.16
N GLY A 771 32.09 36.92 16.83
CA GLY A 771 32.88 35.88 17.50
C GLY A 771 33.92 36.42 18.46
N LYS A 772 34.32 35.61 19.43
CA LYS A 772 35.41 35.90 20.36
C LYS A 772 36.32 34.69 20.47
N PHE A 773 37.59 34.87 20.14
CA PHE A 773 38.60 33.81 20.20
C PHE A 773 39.79 34.29 21.00
N ARG A 774 40.35 33.42 21.84
CA ARG A 774 41.47 33.74 22.71
C ARG A 774 42.56 32.69 22.62
N THR A 775 43.78 33.15 22.84
CA THR A 775 44.93 32.30 23.09
C THR A 775 45.77 32.87 24.23
N ASN A 776 46.43 31.98 24.96
CA ASN A 776 47.29 32.32 26.10
C ASN A 776 48.79 32.23 25.78
N GLY A 777 49.18 31.84 24.57
CA GLY A 777 50.59 31.71 24.20
C GLY A 777 50.82 30.84 22.97
N LEU A 778 50.50 31.34 21.78
CA LEU A 778 50.90 30.72 20.52
C LEU A 778 52.36 31.01 20.21
N ASN A 779 53.07 30.01 19.72
CA ASN A 779 54.36 30.15 19.06
C ASN A 779 54.13 30.01 17.55
N LEU A 780 54.76 30.87 16.74
CA LEU A 780 54.62 30.83 15.28
C LEU A 780 55.85 31.41 14.59
N ALA A 781 56.09 31.00 13.35
CA ALA A 781 57.03 31.64 12.45
C ALA A 781 56.28 32.65 11.57
N ALA A 782 56.57 33.94 11.70
CA ALA A 782 56.03 34.98 10.82
C ALA A 782 57.06 35.36 9.75
N ALA A 783 56.63 36.06 8.70
CA ALA A 783 57.52 36.58 7.65
C ALA A 783 58.65 37.49 8.19
N PHE A 784 58.44 38.15 9.33
CA PHE A 784 59.44 38.96 10.02
C PHE A 784 60.21 38.21 11.11
N GLY A 785 60.09 36.88 11.21
CA GLY A 785 60.83 36.04 12.16
C GLY A 785 59.94 35.32 13.19
N PRO A 786 60.54 34.45 14.04
CA PRO A 786 59.81 33.70 15.06
C PRO A 786 59.17 34.60 16.12
N VAL A 787 57.97 34.21 16.55
CA VAL A 787 57.18 34.83 17.62
C VAL A 787 56.89 33.77 18.67
N THR A 788 57.10 34.11 19.95
CA THR A 788 56.75 33.21 21.07
C THR A 788 55.78 33.88 22.04
N GLY A 789 54.94 33.06 22.67
CA GLY A 789 54.01 33.51 23.71
C GLY A 789 53.00 34.55 23.25
N LEU A 790 52.51 34.44 22.01
CA LEU A 790 51.46 35.32 21.48
C LEU A 790 50.15 35.08 22.24
N ALA A 791 49.67 36.11 22.93
CA ALA A 791 48.50 36.03 23.80
C ALA A 791 47.56 37.22 23.57
N GLY A 792 46.27 36.95 23.52
CA GLY A 792 45.25 37.98 23.26
C GLY A 792 43.86 37.38 23.06
N GLU A 793 42.87 38.26 23.02
CA GLU A 793 41.50 37.96 22.60
C GLU A 793 41.21 38.79 21.35
N ILE A 794 40.63 38.16 20.33
CA ILE A 794 40.14 38.82 19.12
C ILE A 794 38.61 38.75 19.14
N GLU A 795 37.97 39.91 19.00
CA GLU A 795 36.51 40.06 18.95
C GLU A 795 36.07 40.52 17.56
N PHE A 796 35.43 39.61 16.83
CA PHE A 796 34.84 39.85 15.52
C PHE A 796 33.48 40.54 15.65
N SER A 797 33.35 41.71 15.03
CA SER A 797 32.07 42.36 14.79
C SER A 797 31.32 41.75 13.61
N ASP A 798 32.05 41.11 12.69
CA ASP A 798 31.53 40.24 11.63
C ASP A 798 32.53 39.11 11.36
N LEU A 799 32.20 37.89 11.79
CA LEU A 799 33.04 36.70 11.61
C LEU A 799 33.10 36.22 10.16
N LEU A 800 32.03 36.42 9.37
CA LEU A 800 31.97 36.02 7.96
C LEU A 800 32.76 37.01 7.09
N ALA A 801 32.67 38.30 7.38
CA ALA A 801 33.47 39.33 6.69
C ALA A 801 34.90 39.47 7.23
N LEU A 802 35.23 38.76 8.32
CA LEU A 802 36.51 38.84 9.05
C LEU A 802 36.83 40.26 9.59
N GLU A 803 35.81 40.97 10.07
CA GLU A 803 35.92 42.30 10.66
C GLU A 803 35.90 42.25 12.19
N THR A 804 36.73 43.07 12.83
CA THR A 804 36.82 43.14 14.29
C THR A 804 36.39 44.48 14.85
N VAL A 805 35.97 44.49 16.11
CA VAL A 805 35.83 45.75 16.87
C VAL A 805 37.17 46.50 16.94
N PRO A 806 37.17 47.85 17.03
CA PRO A 806 38.41 48.62 17.07
C PRO A 806 39.22 48.38 18.35
N ASP A 807 40.52 48.71 18.28
CA ASP A 807 41.44 48.72 19.44
C ASP A 807 41.72 47.33 20.05
N GLN A 808 41.75 46.28 19.22
CA GLN A 808 42.19 44.94 19.63
C GLN A 808 43.65 44.96 20.05
N ILE A 809 43.99 44.20 21.09
CA ILE A 809 45.35 44.15 21.63
C ILE A 809 45.86 42.72 21.58
N VAL A 810 47.04 42.55 20.95
CA VAL A 810 47.82 41.32 21.04
C VAL A 810 49.13 41.57 21.77
N LYS A 811 49.53 40.63 22.62
CA LYS A 811 50.80 40.65 23.37
C LYS A 811 51.69 39.51 22.89
N MET A 812 53.00 39.73 22.90
CA MET A 812 54.00 38.75 22.46
C MET A 812 55.16 38.73 23.46
N ALA A 813 55.61 37.55 23.87
CA ALA A 813 56.71 37.41 24.81
C ALA A 813 58.05 37.78 24.15
N GLU A 814 58.28 37.27 22.94
CA GLU A 814 59.45 37.56 22.11
C GLU A 814 59.05 37.66 20.63
N VAL A 815 59.70 38.57 19.91
CA VAL A 815 59.72 38.62 18.44
C VAL A 815 61.17 38.73 17.99
N ASN A 816 61.59 37.89 17.04
CA ASN A 816 62.99 37.82 16.65
C ASN A 816 63.19 37.89 15.12
N PRO A 817 63.23 39.10 14.54
CA PRO A 817 63.62 39.34 13.14
C PRO A 817 65.13 39.16 12.88
N GLY A 818 65.88 38.59 13.82
CA GLY A 818 67.35 38.60 13.87
C GLY A 818 67.87 39.34 15.11
N VAL A 819 67.10 40.28 15.65
CA VAL A 819 67.36 41.03 16.88
C VAL A 819 66.16 40.84 17.81
N ALA A 820 66.31 40.03 18.86
CA ALA A 820 65.22 39.69 19.76
C ALA A 820 64.68 40.91 20.52
N VAL A 821 63.37 41.16 20.39
CA VAL A 821 62.63 42.16 21.16
C VAL A 821 61.61 41.47 22.04
N PHE A 822 61.50 41.91 23.30
CA PHE A 822 60.70 41.23 24.32
C PHE A 822 59.50 42.07 24.75
N ASN A 823 58.46 41.40 25.26
CA ASN A 823 57.29 42.01 25.89
C ASN A 823 56.58 43.04 24.99
N GLY A 824 56.30 42.63 23.76
CA GLY A 824 55.63 43.44 22.75
C GLY A 824 54.13 43.54 22.94
N GLN A 825 53.57 44.68 22.55
CA GLN A 825 52.12 44.88 22.45
C GLN A 825 51.78 45.61 21.15
N ILE A 826 50.80 45.09 20.40
CA ILE A 826 50.30 45.70 19.17
C ILE A 826 48.81 45.96 19.31
N ALA A 827 48.39 47.19 18.99
CA ALA A 827 47.00 47.57 18.84
C ALA A 827 46.60 47.51 17.35
N TYR A 828 45.56 46.74 17.02
CA TYR A 828 45.15 46.47 15.64
C TYR A 828 43.63 46.42 15.48
N GLN A 829 43.19 46.36 14.23
CA GLN A 829 41.80 46.11 13.83
C GLN A 829 41.80 45.44 12.45
N LEU A 830 40.99 44.40 12.27
CA LEU A 830 40.65 43.86 10.97
C LEU A 830 39.47 44.66 10.38
N LEU A 831 39.66 45.11 9.14
CA LEU A 831 38.76 45.91 8.33
C LEU A 831 38.20 45.07 7.17
N PRO A 832 37.11 45.52 6.53
CA PRO A 832 36.61 44.91 5.32
C PRO A 832 37.69 44.77 4.23
N ASP A 833 37.45 43.87 3.27
CA ASP A 833 38.35 43.52 2.16
C ASP A 833 39.72 42.97 2.63
N TYR A 834 39.74 42.21 3.73
CA TYR A 834 40.94 41.57 4.28
C TYR A 834 42.09 42.54 4.61
N LYS A 835 41.76 43.74 5.11
CA LYS A 835 42.77 44.73 5.52
C LYS A 835 42.98 44.71 7.02
N MET A 836 44.23 44.75 7.46
CA MET A 836 44.58 44.90 8.87
C MET A 836 45.14 46.30 9.13
N GLN A 837 44.41 47.11 9.90
CA GLN A 837 44.90 48.38 10.40
C GLN A 837 45.69 48.15 11.68
N ILE A 838 46.97 48.49 11.65
CA ILE A 838 47.82 48.61 12.82
C ILE A 838 47.70 50.04 13.34
N LYS A 839 47.17 50.21 14.56
CA LYS A 839 47.09 51.52 15.21
C LYS A 839 48.38 51.92 15.89
N GLY A 840 49.18 50.93 16.28
CA GLY A 840 50.53 51.13 16.79
C GLY A 840 51.03 49.91 17.54
N GLY A 841 52.34 49.82 17.71
CA GLY A 841 52.99 48.79 18.52
C GLY A 841 54.01 49.40 19.46
N ASN A 842 54.27 48.74 20.58
CA ASN A 842 55.22 49.22 21.57
C ASN A 842 55.98 48.09 22.25
N TRP A 843 57.30 48.24 22.33
CA TRP A 843 58.21 47.32 23.01
C TRP A 843 59.16 48.11 23.91
N PRO A 844 59.37 47.70 25.17
CA PRO A 844 60.55 48.10 25.94
C PRO A 844 61.81 47.61 25.20
N PHE A 845 62.76 48.51 24.92
CA PHE A 845 63.92 48.16 24.10
C PHE A 845 65.19 48.88 24.57
N ALA A 846 66.17 48.12 25.08
CA ALA A 846 67.49 48.61 25.52
C ALA A 846 67.43 49.92 26.35
N GLY A 847 66.64 49.92 27.42
CA GLY A 847 66.46 51.08 28.32
C GLY A 847 65.53 52.19 27.80
N GLY A 848 65.19 52.16 26.51
CA GLY A 848 64.26 53.05 25.84
C GLY A 848 63.01 52.32 25.33
N ARG A 849 62.51 52.77 24.19
CA ARG A 849 61.25 52.32 23.59
C ARG A 849 61.37 52.16 22.08
N LEU A 850 60.88 51.03 21.57
CA LEU A 850 60.67 50.80 20.15
C LEU A 850 59.17 50.85 19.88
N SER A 851 58.74 51.65 18.91
CA SER A 851 57.31 51.79 18.57
C SER A 851 57.05 51.64 17.09
N LEU A 852 55.97 50.95 16.74
CA LEU A 852 55.52 50.78 15.36
C LEU A 852 54.51 51.90 15.03
N GLU A 853 54.77 52.64 13.96
CA GLU A 853 53.87 53.68 13.47
C GLU A 853 52.57 53.09 12.90
N PRO A 854 51.45 53.83 12.95
CA PRO A 854 50.19 53.38 12.37
C PRO A 854 50.32 53.10 10.86
N THR A 855 49.81 51.96 10.41
CA THR A 855 49.84 51.54 9.00
C THR A 855 48.67 50.60 8.71
N THR A 856 48.35 50.40 7.43
CA THR A 856 47.31 49.45 7.01
C THR A 856 47.95 48.43 6.08
N LEU A 857 47.78 47.16 6.41
CA LEU A 857 48.29 46.02 5.66
C LEU A 857 47.15 45.38 4.88
N ASP A 858 47.38 45.10 3.60
CA ASP A 858 46.47 44.27 2.80
C ASP A 858 46.86 42.80 2.98
N LEU A 859 45.91 41.95 3.35
CA LEU A 859 46.11 40.51 3.55
C LEU A 859 45.60 39.68 2.37
N SER A 860 44.96 40.29 1.37
CA SER A 860 44.33 39.59 0.24
C SER A 860 45.28 39.25 -0.91
N GLU A 861 46.44 39.90 -0.99
CA GLU A 861 47.40 39.77 -2.09
C GLU A 861 48.88 39.76 -1.62
N GLU A 862 49.77 39.36 -2.52
CA GLU A 862 51.23 39.41 -2.38
C GLU A 862 51.77 40.86 -2.46
N ALA A 863 51.27 41.76 -1.63
CA ALA A 863 51.64 43.17 -1.62
C ALA A 863 52.86 43.47 -0.73
N GLU A 864 53.70 44.42 -1.13
CA GLU A 864 54.80 44.96 -0.30
C GLU A 864 54.25 45.59 0.99
N ARG A 865 54.66 45.09 2.15
CA ARG A 865 54.20 45.56 3.46
C ARG A 865 55.20 46.56 4.02
N ARG A 866 54.77 47.81 4.20
CA ARG A 866 55.61 48.90 4.71
C ARG A 866 55.31 49.15 6.19
N LEU A 867 56.30 48.94 7.04
CA LEU A 867 56.25 49.16 8.50
C LEU A 867 57.31 50.19 8.88
N VAL A 868 56.99 51.17 9.72
CA VAL A 868 57.99 52.15 10.19
C VAL A 868 58.12 52.03 11.70
N PHE A 869 59.31 51.61 12.17
CA PHE A 869 59.60 51.54 13.59
C PHE A 869 60.33 52.81 14.04
N THR A 870 59.78 53.52 15.02
CA THR A 870 60.42 54.65 15.67
C THR A 870 61.12 54.19 16.94
N VAL A 871 62.41 54.50 17.03
CA VAL A 871 63.29 54.23 18.16
C VAL A 871 63.38 55.50 19.01
N GLU A 872 63.11 55.39 20.31
CA GLU A 872 63.21 56.51 21.24
C GLU A 872 63.99 56.14 22.50
N GLY A 873 65.03 56.91 22.80
CA GLY A 873 65.71 56.85 24.08
C GLY A 873 66.52 55.57 24.30
N VAL A 874 66.94 54.88 23.24
CA VAL A 874 67.70 53.63 23.35
C VAL A 874 69.10 53.89 23.89
N ASP A 875 69.47 53.23 24.98
CA ASP A 875 70.79 53.29 25.57
C ASP A 875 71.74 52.33 24.84
N ALA A 876 72.81 52.87 24.26
CA ALA A 876 73.76 52.09 23.48
C ALA A 876 74.53 51.03 24.30
N ALA A 877 74.80 51.29 25.58
CA ALA A 877 75.48 50.32 26.44
C ALA A 877 74.55 49.15 26.76
N GLN A 878 73.28 49.42 27.05
CA GLN A 878 72.28 48.39 27.27
C GLN A 878 72.01 47.59 26.00
N PHE A 879 71.93 48.25 24.84
CA PHE A 879 71.77 47.58 23.54
C PHE A 879 72.93 46.61 23.27
N LEU A 880 74.19 47.08 23.38
CA LEU A 880 75.35 46.22 23.13
C LEU A 880 75.49 45.08 24.14
N THR A 881 75.09 45.30 25.40
CA THR A 881 75.05 44.25 26.44
C THR A 881 73.96 43.22 26.15
N GLN A 882 72.77 43.66 25.73
CA GLN A 882 71.64 42.78 25.41
C GLN A 882 71.94 41.87 24.20
N PHE A 883 72.79 42.32 23.28
CA PHE A 883 73.18 41.58 22.07
C PHE A 883 74.60 40.99 22.09
N ASP A 884 75.27 41.00 23.26
CA ASP A 884 76.55 40.34 23.53
C ASP A 884 77.71 40.74 22.59
N PHE A 885 77.85 42.04 22.32
CA PHE A 885 78.94 42.57 21.51
C PHE A 885 80.25 42.68 22.33
N GLU A 886 81.06 41.62 22.38
CA GLU A 886 82.28 41.57 23.19
C GLU A 886 83.40 42.56 22.76
N ASN A 887 83.49 42.88 21.46
CA ASN A 887 84.60 43.66 20.89
C ASN A 887 84.29 45.16 20.70
N MET A 888 83.15 45.64 21.20
CA MET A 888 82.71 47.01 21.02
C MET A 888 81.98 47.51 22.27
N THR A 889 82.37 48.68 22.76
CA THR A 889 81.64 49.38 23.81
C THR A 889 81.19 50.73 23.31
N ALA A 890 79.94 51.10 23.62
CA ALA A 890 79.39 52.40 23.25
C ALA A 890 78.54 52.94 24.40
N THR A 891 78.57 54.26 24.57
CA THR A 891 77.69 55.00 25.46
C THR A 891 76.93 56.05 24.64
N GLY A 892 75.78 56.50 25.13
CA GLY A 892 74.93 57.48 24.46
C GLY A 892 73.50 57.00 24.30
N VAL A 893 72.58 57.94 24.10
CA VAL A 893 71.14 57.67 23.94
C VAL A 893 70.73 58.00 22.51
N PHE A 894 70.03 57.07 21.85
CA PHE A 894 69.70 57.15 20.42
C PHE A 894 68.19 57.22 20.17
N ASP A 895 67.82 58.09 19.23
CA ASP A 895 66.48 58.16 18.62
C ASP A 895 66.59 57.92 17.11
N GLY A 896 65.53 57.46 16.46
CA GLY A 896 65.55 57.32 15.01
C GLY A 896 64.35 56.62 14.41
N LYS A 897 64.43 56.31 13.12
CA LYS A 897 63.38 55.60 12.38
C LYS A 897 63.98 54.48 11.55
N LEU A 898 63.29 53.35 11.54
CA LEU A 898 63.62 52.15 10.78
C LEU A 898 62.42 51.81 9.89
N PRO A 899 62.29 52.43 8.71
CA PRO A 899 61.33 52.00 7.71
C PRO A 899 61.74 50.64 7.16
N MET A 900 60.83 49.68 7.20
CA MET A 900 61.00 48.32 6.75
C MET A 900 59.98 47.99 5.67
N VAL A 901 60.42 47.24 4.67
CA VAL A 901 59.57 46.69 3.61
C VAL A 901 59.68 45.17 3.68
N PHE A 902 58.55 44.48 3.77
CA PHE A 902 58.47 43.02 3.73
C PHE A 902 57.69 42.58 2.49
N ASP A 903 58.30 41.72 1.69
CA ASP A 903 57.70 41.08 0.52
C ASP A 903 58.10 39.59 0.46
N GLN A 904 57.96 38.94 -0.70
CA GLN A 904 58.26 37.52 -0.86
C GLN A 904 59.75 37.19 -0.72
N ASP A 905 60.63 38.17 -0.94
CA ASP A 905 62.09 38.00 -0.88
C ASP A 905 62.64 38.21 0.55
N GLY A 906 61.79 38.64 1.48
CA GLY A 906 62.14 38.86 2.88
C GLY A 906 61.93 40.30 3.34
N GLY A 907 62.54 40.65 4.48
CA GLY A 907 62.46 41.99 5.07
C GLY A 907 63.70 42.82 4.77
N ARG A 908 63.52 44.09 4.37
CA ARG A 908 64.63 45.04 4.17
C ARG A 908 64.37 46.39 4.85
N ILE A 909 65.44 47.00 5.37
CA ILE A 909 65.42 48.38 5.87
C ILE A 909 65.68 49.33 4.69
N VAL A 910 64.85 50.36 4.56
CA VAL A 910 64.95 51.38 3.50
C VAL A 910 65.01 52.78 4.13
N GLY A 911 66.17 53.42 4.05
CA GLY A 911 66.42 54.76 4.57
C GLY A 911 66.35 54.86 6.09
N GLY A 912 66.69 53.78 6.80
CA GLY A 912 66.71 53.77 8.26
C GLY A 912 67.81 54.67 8.81
N TYR A 913 67.58 55.26 9.98
CA TYR A 913 68.60 56.06 10.66
C TYR A 913 68.42 56.08 12.18
N LEU A 914 69.53 56.22 12.91
CA LEU A 914 69.60 56.52 14.34
C LEU A 914 70.48 57.75 14.57
N VAL A 915 70.10 58.61 15.50
CA VAL A 915 70.80 59.84 15.88
C VAL A 915 71.00 59.87 17.39
N ALA A 916 72.21 60.18 17.84
CA ALA A 916 72.47 60.38 19.26
C ALA A 916 71.87 61.71 19.76
N ARG A 917 71.31 61.70 20.97
CA ARG A 917 70.77 62.90 21.64
C ARG A 917 71.87 63.88 22.04
N GLU A 918 71.45 65.11 22.34
CA GLU A 918 72.30 66.16 22.89
C GLU A 918 72.97 65.70 24.20
N GLY A 919 74.30 65.79 24.25
CA GLY A 919 75.13 65.16 25.29
C GLY A 919 76.19 64.20 24.72
N GLY A 920 75.94 63.66 23.51
CA GLY A 920 76.89 62.81 22.81
C GLY A 920 77.11 61.46 23.49
N GLY A 921 78.26 60.85 23.20
CA GLY A 921 78.63 59.55 23.78
C GLY A 921 80.04 59.14 23.40
N SER A 922 80.41 57.92 23.77
CA SER A 922 81.69 57.30 23.43
C SER A 922 81.49 56.04 22.61
N LEU A 923 82.43 55.74 21.72
CA LEU A 923 82.52 54.49 20.97
C LEU A 923 83.96 54.00 21.05
N ALA A 924 84.16 52.76 21.49
CA ALA A 924 85.45 52.10 21.50
C ALA A 924 85.33 50.73 20.84
N TYR A 925 86.12 50.53 19.79
CA TYR A 925 86.25 49.26 19.09
C TYR A 925 87.59 48.59 19.42
N VAL A 926 87.54 47.35 19.90
CA VAL A 926 88.71 46.57 20.34
C VAL A 926 88.79 45.26 19.53
N GLY A 927 88.82 45.37 18.21
CA GLY A 927 89.07 44.21 17.32
C GLY A 927 90.55 44.07 16.94
N GLU A 928 91.05 42.84 16.83
CA GLU A 928 92.36 42.54 16.24
C GLU A 928 92.36 42.85 14.73
N LEU A 929 93.40 43.55 14.28
CA LEU A 929 93.59 43.91 12.87
C LEU A 929 94.28 42.76 12.14
N THR A 930 93.66 42.24 11.09
CA THR A 930 94.25 41.23 10.19
C THR A 930 94.32 41.73 8.75
N TYR A 931 95.04 42.83 8.47
CA TYR A 931 95.48 43.13 7.09
C TYR A 931 96.80 43.90 7.03
N GLU A 932 97.72 43.39 6.20
CA GLU A 932 98.93 44.05 5.71
C GLU A 932 98.56 45.20 4.75
N ASP A 933 99.26 46.34 4.84
CA ASP A 933 99.12 47.57 4.03
C ASP A 933 97.97 48.55 4.35
N MET A 934 97.98 49.13 5.56
CA MET A 934 97.25 50.38 5.83
C MET A 934 98.13 51.63 5.61
N GLY A 935 97.69 52.53 4.72
CA GLY A 935 98.30 53.87 4.55
C GLY A 935 98.20 54.74 5.81
N THR A 936 98.99 55.80 5.91
CA THR A 936 99.09 56.69 7.11
C THR A 936 97.75 57.24 7.58
N MET A 937 96.84 57.58 6.67
CA MET A 937 95.50 58.10 7.01
C MET A 937 94.55 57.00 7.52
N ALA A 938 94.65 55.77 7.00
CA ALA A 938 93.86 54.63 7.46
C ALA A 938 94.28 54.20 8.88
N ASN A 939 95.58 54.21 9.16
CA ASN A 939 96.13 53.92 10.49
C ASN A 939 95.72 54.99 11.54
N PHE A 940 95.61 56.26 11.13
CA PHE A 940 95.07 57.33 11.97
C PHE A 940 93.58 57.13 12.25
N ALA A 941 92.79 56.80 11.22
CA ALA A 941 91.36 56.52 11.36
C ALA A 941 91.08 55.33 12.30
N PHE A 942 91.84 54.24 12.19
CA PHE A 942 91.67 53.04 13.03
C PHE A 942 92.10 53.27 14.49
N ASN A 943 93.20 53.99 14.71
CA ASN A 943 93.62 54.37 16.07
C ASN A 943 92.65 55.39 16.70
N ALA A 944 91.96 56.21 15.92
CA ALA A 944 90.87 57.03 16.43
C ALA A 944 89.71 56.15 16.91
N LEU A 945 89.29 55.14 16.14
CA LEU A 945 88.18 54.22 16.46
C LEU A 945 88.37 53.38 17.74
N LYS A 946 89.59 53.24 18.26
CA LYS A 946 89.83 52.59 19.56
C LYS A 946 89.18 53.32 20.74
N SER A 947 89.03 54.64 20.64
CA SER A 947 88.35 55.45 21.66
C SER A 947 87.95 56.81 21.08
N ILE A 948 86.68 56.95 20.74
CA ILE A 948 86.09 58.18 20.17
C ILE A 948 85.02 58.70 21.11
N ASN A 949 85.10 60.00 21.45
CA ASN A 949 83.95 60.73 21.98
C ASN A 949 83.32 61.55 20.85
N TYR A 950 82.01 61.40 20.66
CA TYR A 950 81.22 62.10 19.65
C TYR A 950 80.20 63.02 20.32
N ARG A 951 79.87 64.15 19.65
CA ARG A 951 78.79 65.04 20.09
C ARG A 951 77.49 64.76 19.34
N GLU A 952 77.60 64.54 18.04
CA GLU A 952 76.50 64.04 17.22
C GLU A 952 76.99 62.79 16.50
N LEU A 953 76.18 61.72 16.55
CA LEU A 953 76.38 60.49 15.79
C LEU A 953 75.12 60.24 15.00
N THR A 954 75.23 60.01 13.70
CA THR A 954 74.14 59.52 12.86
C THR A 954 74.54 58.19 12.23
N ILE A 955 73.71 57.17 12.40
CA ILE A 955 73.88 55.83 11.84
C ILE A 955 72.75 55.63 10.84
N GLY A 956 73.03 55.70 9.54
CA GLY A 956 72.11 55.28 8.49
C GLY A 956 72.18 53.76 8.28
N MET A 957 71.07 53.11 7.98
CA MET A 957 70.96 51.66 7.76
C MET A 957 70.07 51.39 6.54
N ASP A 958 70.58 50.62 5.60
CA ASP A 958 69.89 50.19 4.37
C ASP A 958 70.31 48.75 4.04
N GLY A 959 69.38 47.85 3.75
CA GLY A 959 69.73 46.50 3.32
C GLY A 959 68.77 45.41 3.80
N ASP A 960 69.06 44.18 3.40
CA ASP A 960 68.28 42.99 3.76
C ASP A 960 68.55 42.62 5.22
N ILE A 961 67.48 42.41 5.99
CA ILE A 961 67.53 42.07 7.42
C ILE A 961 68.17 40.68 7.62
N ALA A 962 68.03 39.76 6.65
CA ALA A 962 68.66 38.44 6.69
C ALA A 962 70.02 38.38 5.96
N GLY A 963 70.41 39.46 5.27
CA GLY A 963 71.54 39.50 4.34
C GLY A 963 72.58 40.58 4.66
N GLU A 964 73.00 41.33 3.63
CA GLU A 964 73.95 42.44 3.77
C GLU A 964 73.24 43.73 4.18
N ILE A 965 73.68 44.32 5.30
CA ILE A 965 73.24 45.63 5.76
C ILE A 965 74.36 46.64 5.48
N ILE A 966 74.02 47.72 4.78
CA ILE A 966 74.87 48.87 4.52
C ILE A 966 74.61 49.88 5.63
N THR A 967 75.60 50.04 6.52
CA THR A 967 75.55 51.02 7.61
C THR A 967 76.41 52.23 7.28
N GLN A 968 75.84 53.43 7.30
CA GLN A 968 76.55 54.69 7.08
C GLN A 968 76.65 55.48 8.38
N VAL A 969 77.82 55.48 9.01
CA VAL A 969 78.06 56.20 10.27
C VAL A 969 78.70 57.56 9.99
N LYS A 970 78.07 58.63 10.46
CA LYS A 970 78.57 60.01 10.37
C LYS A 970 78.84 60.54 11.77
N PHE A 971 80.07 60.99 12.01
CA PHE A 971 80.51 61.56 13.29
C PHE A 971 80.72 63.07 13.16
N SER A 972 80.23 63.87 14.12
CA SER A 972 80.52 65.30 14.21
C SER A 972 81.00 65.69 15.62
N GLY A 973 81.89 66.68 15.72
CA GLY A 973 82.35 67.23 17.01
C GLY A 973 83.34 66.37 17.80
N LEU A 974 84.25 65.67 17.10
CA LEU A 974 85.16 64.68 17.68
C LEU A 974 86.17 65.26 18.70
N GLN A 975 86.30 64.60 19.85
CA GLN A 975 87.44 64.73 20.76
C GLN A 975 88.03 63.34 21.03
N GLN A 976 89.36 63.21 20.96
CA GLN A 976 90.05 61.97 21.32
C GLN A 976 89.83 61.67 22.81
N GLY A 977 89.42 60.44 23.14
CA GLY A 977 89.27 59.95 24.51
C GLY A 977 90.59 59.86 25.28
N GLU A 978 90.53 59.56 26.58
CA GLU A 978 91.72 59.53 27.46
C GLU A 978 92.75 58.44 27.07
N ASP A 979 92.30 57.37 26.39
CA ASP A 979 93.12 56.21 26.02
C ASP A 979 93.78 56.28 24.63
N ALA A 980 93.63 57.40 23.89
CA ALA A 980 94.22 57.57 22.56
C ALA A 980 95.70 58.04 22.61
N SER A 981 96.57 57.50 21.74
CA SER A 981 98.00 57.88 21.71
C SER A 981 98.21 59.34 21.27
N ARG A 982 98.81 60.16 22.15
CA ARG A 982 99.02 61.60 21.93
C ARG A 982 100.44 61.88 21.42
N ASN A 983 100.60 62.47 20.23
CA ASN A 983 101.90 62.91 19.69
C ASN A 983 101.88 64.39 19.25
N PHE A 984 103.04 65.03 19.10
CA PHE A 984 103.18 66.48 18.84
C PHE A 984 102.40 66.97 17.60
N ILE A 985 102.30 66.15 16.55
CA ILE A 985 101.57 66.46 15.30
C ILE A 985 100.03 66.40 15.49
N THR A 986 99.52 65.62 16.45
CA THR A 986 98.06 65.46 16.66
C THR A 986 97.42 66.60 17.48
N LYS A 987 98.20 67.42 18.20
CA LYS A 987 97.70 68.59 18.97
C LYS A 987 97.17 69.75 18.13
N GLN A 988 97.65 69.92 16.89
CA GLN A 988 97.16 70.96 15.97
C GLN A 988 95.97 70.50 15.12
N LEU A 989 95.84 69.19 14.85
CA LEU A 989 94.65 68.63 14.19
C LEU A 989 93.44 68.51 15.13
N ALA A 990 93.63 68.38 16.44
CA ALA A 990 92.55 68.28 17.45
C ALA A 990 91.64 69.53 17.58
N ARG A 991 91.92 70.61 16.83
CA ARG A 991 91.08 71.83 16.78
C ARG A 991 90.30 71.99 15.47
N LEU A 992 90.46 71.07 14.53
CA LEU A 992 89.73 71.06 13.28
C LEU A 992 88.40 70.32 13.46
N PRO A 993 87.28 70.82 12.92
CA PRO A 993 86.04 70.04 12.87
C PRO A 993 86.26 68.88 11.90
N ILE A 994 86.69 67.73 12.43
CA ILE A 994 86.86 66.51 11.64
C ILE A 994 85.50 65.81 11.60
N GLN A 995 85.03 65.52 10.39
CA GLN A 995 83.87 64.67 10.15
C GLN A 995 84.39 63.32 9.63
N PHE A 996 84.00 62.24 10.30
CA PHE A 996 84.22 60.89 9.78
C PHE A 996 82.93 60.40 9.14
N ASN A 997 83.02 59.91 7.91
CA ASN A 997 81.94 59.23 7.22
C ASN A 997 82.42 57.81 6.94
N VAL A 998 81.87 56.83 7.67
CA VAL A 998 82.25 55.43 7.56
C VAL A 998 81.10 54.67 6.92
N ARG A 999 81.35 54.03 5.78
CA ARG A 999 80.41 53.09 5.17
C ARG A 999 80.88 51.69 5.51
N ILE A 1000 80.07 50.95 6.25
CA ILE A 1000 80.29 49.56 6.60
C ILE A 1000 79.35 48.76 5.72
N GLN A 1001 79.90 47.86 4.91
CA GLN A 1001 79.14 46.86 4.18
C GLN A 1001 79.59 45.51 4.73
N ALA A 1002 78.70 44.85 5.45
CA ALA A 1002 78.99 43.56 6.04
C ALA A 1002 77.74 42.68 6.01
N PRO A 1003 77.89 41.35 5.88
CA PRO A 1003 76.85 40.40 6.23
C PRO A 1003 76.80 40.30 7.77
N PHE A 1004 76.40 41.41 8.41
CA PHE A 1004 76.50 41.62 9.86
C PHE A 1004 75.79 40.49 10.63
N MET A 1005 74.74 39.91 10.05
CA MET A 1005 73.94 38.83 10.61
C MET A 1005 74.58 37.43 10.46
N GLN A 1006 75.35 37.15 9.40
CA GLN A 1006 76.08 35.88 9.26
C GLN A 1006 77.22 35.77 10.27
N LEU A 1007 77.82 36.91 10.64
CA LEU A 1007 78.79 36.97 11.74
C LEU A 1007 78.12 36.70 13.10
N MET A 1008 76.93 37.25 13.35
CA MET A 1008 76.11 36.96 14.55
C MET A 1008 75.64 35.50 14.63
N SER A 1009 75.22 34.90 13.52
CA SER A 1009 74.71 33.52 13.51
C SER A 1009 75.83 32.47 13.61
N SER A 1010 77.02 32.77 13.09
CA SER A 1010 78.17 31.85 13.12
C SER A 1010 78.69 31.53 14.53
N ALA A 1011 78.45 32.40 15.51
CA ALA A 1011 78.77 32.15 16.91
C ALA A 1011 77.72 31.28 17.62
N LYS A 1012 76.44 31.33 17.19
CA LYS A 1012 75.34 30.51 17.73
C LYS A 1012 75.15 29.17 17.03
N SER A 1013 75.49 29.05 15.74
CA SER A 1013 75.29 27.84 14.93
C SER A 1013 76.18 26.65 15.32
N TYR A 1014 77.13 26.84 16.24
CA TYR A 1014 77.96 25.75 16.77
C TYR A 1014 77.23 24.90 17.84
N TYR A 1015 76.09 25.36 18.36
CA TYR A 1015 75.37 24.71 19.46
C TYR A 1015 74.02 24.07 19.08
N GLU A 1016 73.36 24.46 17.97
CA GLU A 1016 72.06 23.89 17.55
C GLU A 1016 71.96 23.72 16.01
N PRO A 1017 72.15 22.50 15.47
CA PRO A 1017 72.13 22.22 14.02
C PRO A 1017 70.76 22.37 13.33
N GLU A 1018 69.67 22.43 14.09
CA GLU A 1018 68.29 22.41 13.59
C GLU A 1018 67.91 23.70 12.86
N ILE A 1019 68.54 24.82 13.21
CA ILE A 1019 68.30 26.15 12.62
C ILE A 1019 68.70 26.20 11.13
N LEU A 1020 69.77 25.49 10.74
CA LEU A 1020 70.26 25.46 9.35
C LEU A 1020 69.41 24.58 8.42
N VAL A 1021 68.74 23.58 8.98
CA VAL A 1021 67.83 22.69 8.23
C VAL A 1021 66.48 23.39 8.00
N GLY A 1022 65.94 24.06 9.03
CA GLY A 1022 64.69 24.83 8.92
C GLY A 1022 64.73 26.00 7.94
N GLN A 1023 65.88 26.66 7.77
CA GLN A 1023 66.03 27.78 6.83
C GLN A 1023 66.11 27.37 5.36
N ASN A 1024 66.76 26.23 5.06
CA ASN A 1024 67.05 25.83 3.68
C ASN A 1024 66.06 24.80 3.11
N LEU A 1025 65.36 24.04 3.95
CA LEU A 1025 64.40 23.01 3.52
C LEU A 1025 63.19 23.58 2.74
N PRO A 1026 62.58 24.73 3.13
CA PRO A 1026 61.47 25.32 2.38
C PRO A 1026 61.88 25.79 0.97
N ALA A 1027 63.09 26.32 0.82
CA ALA A 1027 63.63 26.72 -0.49
C ALA A 1027 63.89 25.50 -1.40
N LEU A 1028 64.36 24.40 -0.81
CA LEU A 1028 64.57 23.13 -1.52
C LEU A 1028 63.25 22.46 -1.94
N LEU A 1029 62.22 22.50 -1.08
CA LEU A 1029 60.89 21.99 -1.39
C LEU A 1029 60.21 22.81 -2.50
N ARG A 1030 60.29 24.15 -2.45
CA ARG A 1030 59.81 25.05 -3.51
C ARG A 1030 60.50 24.78 -4.85
N ALA A 1031 61.81 24.57 -4.84
CA ALA A 1031 62.56 24.22 -6.05
C ALA A 1031 62.15 22.83 -6.62
N GLN A 1032 61.71 21.92 -5.76
CA GLN A 1032 61.25 20.59 -6.16
C GLN A 1032 59.81 20.61 -6.72
N GLU A 1033 58.90 21.37 -6.11
CA GLU A 1033 57.53 21.59 -6.60
C GLU A 1033 57.49 22.39 -7.90
N ALA A 1034 58.33 23.42 -8.05
CA ALA A 1034 58.46 24.16 -9.30
C ALA A 1034 58.88 23.23 -10.45
N ARG A 1035 59.85 22.34 -10.21
CA ARG A 1035 60.28 21.31 -11.18
C ARG A 1035 59.20 20.28 -11.48
N ALA A 1036 58.42 19.87 -10.48
CA ALA A 1036 57.29 18.94 -10.69
C ALA A 1036 56.17 19.59 -11.51
N THR A 1037 55.89 20.86 -11.27
CA THR A 1037 54.86 21.64 -11.97
C THR A 1037 55.27 21.92 -13.43
N GLU A 1038 56.55 22.22 -13.67
CA GLU A 1038 57.12 22.32 -15.01
C GLU A 1038 57.05 20.98 -15.77
N ALA A 1039 57.39 19.87 -15.12
CA ALA A 1039 57.31 18.54 -15.72
C ALA A 1039 55.87 18.15 -16.11
N VAL A 1040 54.88 18.50 -15.29
CA VAL A 1040 53.44 18.28 -15.59
C VAL A 1040 52.96 19.18 -16.72
N LYS A 1041 53.49 20.41 -16.85
CA LYS A 1041 53.19 21.30 -17.99
C LYS A 1041 53.72 20.76 -19.31
N VAL A 1042 54.96 20.26 -19.31
CA VAL A 1042 55.58 19.64 -20.49
C VAL A 1042 54.83 18.38 -20.92
N LEU A 1043 54.39 17.54 -19.97
CA LEU A 1043 53.60 16.35 -20.28
C LEU A 1043 52.19 16.64 -20.82
N LYS A 1044 51.63 17.83 -20.55
CA LYS A 1044 50.33 18.29 -21.08
C LYS A 1044 50.42 19.00 -22.44
N GLU A 1045 51.62 19.41 -22.85
CA GLU A 1045 51.86 20.01 -24.18
C GLU A 1045 52.26 18.96 -25.24
N ASP A 1046 52.61 17.73 -24.81
CA ASP A 1046 52.97 16.59 -25.67
C ASP A 1046 51.85 15.52 -25.81
N GLU A 1047 50.65 15.73 -25.24
CA GLU A 1047 49.38 14.99 -25.51
C GLU A 1047 48.43 15.84 -26.35
#